data_AF-A0A814Z955-F1
#
_entry.id   AF-A0A814Z955-F1
#
_cell.length_a   1.000
_cell.length_b   1.000
_cell.length_c   1.000
_cell.angle_alpha   90.00
_cell.angle_beta   90.00
_cell.angle_gamma   90.00
#
_symmetry.space_group_name_H-M   'P 1'
#
loop_
_entity.id
_entity.type
_entity.pdbx_description
1 polymer ?
#
loop_
_entity_poly.entity_id
_entity_poly.type
_entity_poly.pdbx_seq_one_letter_code
_entity_poly.pdbx_strand_id
1 'polypeptide(L)'
;MVYRYVFLLLYSSCILCQRSPLQVEKDTAVYQLLSRYHPHAELKELLTHWSGNYSKIAQLFSIGESNTGKELFVMRLTSPLNSKDDEEHDEVQLLKPKFKWIANMHGDETVGREMMVALIYYLLLNSKSDPRVNRLLSTTDIYIMPTMNPDGFEKSTEGSCNTFGLLGRGNLLEVDLNRDFPSQYQSLKRKPDGTIGDLFYGRQRETVAVMKWILKENFVLSANLHGGALVASYPYDETMEHGFNRYGESPDDSLFRFLALAYASKHLTMPKGTACSENFPEGITNGAKWYDVTGGMQDFNYLHSNAFEITIELSCCKYLSSRDGGLEKEWDNNREALLNYMEMSHLGIKGFIRDSQARTAISGALIQIEGILHPVRSVHSGAYWRLLLPGLYNVTVTASGYLPQTKYNINVTNKNITNALRLDFDLQPGSVDVSISSQDATSMNKIYDTLSNYSRKLMSVDSRDELLKLLIEPADKFQYHNYESMVNKLKELNKQYPNITSIYSIGKSVEKRDLWVIIISDQPLIHEAGEPEVRYVGNIHGDESVGRECLIRFIEYLCVNYRKNDYVTKLIDNIRIHIMPTMNPDGFEYEYKQTNHATGGGRANANHIDLNENFPQIELEPSSGKDEVVPKKEYNNNENNLDQFIKKQNQFQPEVQAAIHWSLIYPFVLSGNLHGGALLASYPFNNRVKGVANGESKSPDDSTLKMLAKAYSQAHTKMFKGDSCIIFHDGITNSAAWKVIEGGMQDWSYVFTSDMEITIDMGCDKYPNENDLQNHWNDNKGALLAFITQVVHGLRGFVFDLQTKTPVSGAVIHVHGINHNVTTYRDGDFFRLLSPGKYDITVERLGYESETRANIFVTDESSTYIEFKLKRMIINEDNQISSTGFYDKSKAIIQHSIFRFIFIMIISIAVLSTVIFGMIGLYLRFRPQRYQLLAQDEDNALLSHRAKRHKTVRNTHAMPSDSENDNDEETLFTSNSNTPMIA
;
A
#
# COMPACT_ATOMS: atom_id res chain seq x y z
N MET A 1 21.39 68.20 17.24
CA MET A 1 22.07 66.92 17.54
C MET A 1 21.41 66.12 18.65
N VAL A 2 21.18 66.67 19.85
CA VAL A 2 20.66 65.93 21.04
C VAL A 2 19.52 64.95 20.74
N TYR A 3 18.48 65.37 20.01
CA TYR A 3 17.35 64.50 19.64
C TYR A 3 17.73 63.19 18.94
N ARG A 4 18.82 63.13 18.15
CA ARG A 4 19.27 61.88 17.49
C ARG A 4 19.87 60.89 18.48
N TYR A 5 20.58 61.35 19.51
CA TYR A 5 21.15 60.49 20.54
C TYR A 5 20.08 59.95 21.50
N VAL A 6 19.08 60.77 21.86
CA VAL A 6 17.95 60.31 22.67
C VAL A 6 17.14 59.25 21.91
N PHE A 7 16.88 59.45 20.61
CA PHE A 7 16.17 58.44 19.81
C PHE A 7 16.95 57.12 19.67
N LEU A 8 18.27 57.17 19.45
CA LEU A 8 19.12 55.97 19.39
C LEU A 8 19.16 55.22 20.72
N LEU A 9 19.31 55.91 21.84
CA LEU A 9 19.30 55.27 23.16
C LEU A 9 17.93 54.66 23.50
N LEU A 10 16.83 55.30 23.10
CA LEU A 10 15.48 54.74 23.27
C LEU A 10 15.20 53.55 22.35
N TYR A 11 15.74 53.53 21.14
CA TYR A 11 15.63 52.37 20.23
C TYR A 11 16.41 51.16 20.75
N SER A 12 17.69 51.36 21.13
CA SER A 12 18.53 50.28 21.66
C SER A 12 18.02 49.72 23.00
N SER A 13 17.41 50.56 23.85
CA SER A 13 16.77 50.09 25.08
C SER A 13 15.41 49.42 24.84
N CYS A 14 14.63 49.79 23.83
CA CYS A 14 13.40 49.07 23.48
C CYS A 14 13.66 47.61 23.04
N ILE A 15 14.66 47.38 22.18
CA ILE A 15 14.93 46.04 21.61
C ILE A 15 15.42 45.05 22.69
N LEU A 16 16.08 45.55 23.74
CA LEU A 16 16.54 44.74 24.87
C LEU A 16 15.51 44.59 26.01
N CYS A 17 14.41 45.36 26.00
CA CYS A 17 13.45 45.42 27.12
C CYS A 17 12.36 44.32 27.14
N GLN A 18 12.47 43.25 26.33
CA GLN A 18 11.45 42.17 26.28
C GLN A 18 11.96 40.74 26.54
N ARG A 19 13.27 40.50 26.71
CA ARG A 19 13.78 39.20 27.15
C ARG A 19 14.07 39.22 28.65
N SER A 20 13.66 38.17 29.36
CA SER A 20 14.04 37.99 30.77
C SER A 20 15.54 37.61 30.85
N PRO A 21 16.23 37.90 31.98
CA PRO A 21 17.64 37.51 32.14
C PRO A 21 17.88 36.01 31.93
N LEU A 22 16.94 35.19 32.38
CA LEU A 22 16.95 33.73 32.22
C LEU A 22 16.83 33.29 30.74
N GLN A 23 16.14 34.06 29.89
CA GLN A 23 16.10 33.76 28.45
C GLN A 23 17.44 34.07 27.79
N VAL A 24 18.06 35.21 28.13
CA VAL A 24 19.37 35.61 27.60
C VAL A 24 20.45 34.59 27.98
N GLU A 25 20.41 34.06 29.21
CA GLU A 25 21.30 32.98 29.68
C GLU A 25 21.13 31.69 28.86
N LYS A 26 19.89 31.30 28.55
CA LYS A 26 19.60 30.10 27.74
C LYS A 26 19.97 30.27 26.27
N ASP A 27 19.69 31.42 25.68
CA ASP A 27 20.11 31.74 24.32
C ASP A 27 21.65 31.68 24.23
N THR A 28 22.35 32.25 25.23
CA THR A 28 23.82 32.17 25.36
C THR A 28 24.34 30.73 25.44
N ALA A 29 23.68 29.84 26.16
CA ALA A 29 24.07 28.43 26.25
C ALA A 29 23.97 27.69 24.90
N VAL A 30 23.02 28.05 24.03
CA VAL A 30 22.90 27.48 22.68
C VAL A 30 23.98 28.05 21.74
N TYR A 31 24.29 29.35 21.83
CA TYR A 31 25.41 29.92 21.06
C TYR A 31 26.77 29.33 21.48
N GLN A 32 27.00 29.11 22.79
CA GLN A 32 28.20 28.42 23.30
C GLN A 32 28.36 27.01 22.72
N LEU A 33 27.26 26.25 22.62
CA LEU A 33 27.24 24.94 21.95
C LEU A 33 27.61 25.07 20.46
N LEU A 34 27.05 26.06 19.76
CA LEU A 34 27.28 26.31 18.33
C LEU A 34 28.64 26.97 18.00
N SER A 35 29.49 27.23 18.99
CA SER A 35 30.85 27.78 18.76
C SER A 35 31.80 26.83 18.01
N ARG A 36 31.39 25.57 17.81
CA ARG A 36 32.16 24.50 17.14
C ARG A 36 31.23 23.39 16.63
N TYR A 37 31.78 22.52 15.78
CA TYR A 37 31.15 21.26 15.40
C TYR A 37 31.44 20.14 16.41
N HIS A 38 30.60 19.11 16.42
CA HIS A 38 30.71 17.97 17.32
C HIS A 38 31.07 16.68 16.56
N PRO A 39 32.32 16.18 16.66
CA PRO A 39 32.71 14.85 16.18
C PRO A 39 31.83 13.76 16.78
N HIS A 40 31.71 12.62 16.10
CA HIS A 40 30.72 11.59 16.45
C HIS A 40 30.86 11.06 17.89
N ALA A 41 32.09 10.95 18.41
CA ALA A 41 32.34 10.56 19.80
C ALA A 41 31.80 11.58 20.81
N GLU A 42 31.99 12.88 20.57
CA GLU A 42 31.49 13.95 21.45
C GLU A 42 29.96 14.09 21.33
N LEU A 43 29.41 13.92 20.13
CA LEU A 43 27.97 13.89 19.88
C LEU A 43 27.30 12.77 20.70
N LYS A 44 27.91 11.58 20.73
CA LYS A 44 27.46 10.45 21.56
C LYS A 44 27.42 10.81 23.05
N GLU A 45 28.48 11.44 23.58
CA GLU A 45 28.56 11.86 24.98
C GLU A 45 27.48 12.91 25.31
N LEU A 46 27.33 13.94 24.48
CA LEU A 46 26.33 15.01 24.66
C LEU A 46 24.90 14.46 24.66
N LEU A 47 24.52 13.67 23.66
CA LEU A 47 23.19 13.08 23.56
C LEU A 47 22.91 12.12 24.73
N THR A 48 23.90 11.33 25.15
CA THR A 48 23.75 10.40 26.29
C THR A 48 23.55 11.18 27.59
N HIS A 49 24.35 12.22 27.83
CA HIS A 49 24.24 13.10 28.99
C HIS A 49 22.88 13.82 29.04
N TRP A 50 22.40 14.33 27.91
CA TRP A 50 21.09 14.98 27.82
C TRP A 50 19.94 14.01 28.05
N SER A 51 19.94 12.81 27.46
CA SER A 51 18.89 11.82 27.72
C SER A 51 18.88 11.36 29.18
N GLY A 52 20.04 11.24 29.84
CA GLY A 52 20.10 10.98 31.28
C GLY A 52 19.47 12.09 32.13
N ASN A 53 19.95 13.33 31.96
CA ASN A 53 19.49 14.49 32.73
C ASN A 53 18.00 14.83 32.50
N TYR A 54 17.50 14.63 31.28
CA TYR A 54 16.13 14.93 30.88
C TYR A 54 15.27 13.68 30.67
N SER A 55 15.61 12.56 31.31
CA SER A 55 14.99 11.22 31.20
C SER A 55 13.47 11.12 31.45
N LYS A 56 12.80 12.21 31.84
CA LYS A 56 11.32 12.30 31.85
C LYS A 56 10.70 12.73 30.51
N ILE A 57 11.51 13.31 29.62
CA ILE A 57 11.09 13.88 28.33
C ILE A 57 12.02 13.51 27.15
N ALA A 58 13.17 12.86 27.40
CA ALA A 58 14.21 12.61 26.40
C ALA A 58 14.75 11.17 26.42
N GLN A 59 14.70 10.48 25.27
CA GLN A 59 15.23 9.12 25.08
C GLN A 59 16.20 9.08 23.90
N LEU A 60 17.48 8.83 24.16
CA LEU A 60 18.45 8.45 23.13
C LEU A 60 18.30 6.96 22.79
N PHE A 61 18.35 6.64 21.51
CA PHE A 61 18.54 5.28 20.99
C PHE A 61 19.30 5.31 19.67
N SER A 62 19.65 4.14 19.14
CA SER A 62 20.21 3.98 17.79
C SER A 62 19.27 3.15 16.93
N ILE A 63 19.18 3.46 15.62
CA ILE A 63 18.41 2.65 14.65
C ILE A 63 19.28 1.66 13.86
N GLY A 64 20.60 1.72 14.01
CA GLY A 64 21.55 0.92 13.24
C GLY A 64 22.97 1.48 13.35
N GLU A 65 23.86 1.03 12.47
CA GLU A 65 25.26 1.46 12.43
C GLU A 65 25.69 1.79 11.00
N SER A 66 26.61 2.73 10.87
CA SER A 66 27.29 3.03 9.61
C SER A 66 28.21 1.89 9.15
N ASN A 67 28.80 2.03 7.96
CA ASN A 67 29.83 1.12 7.47
C ASN A 67 31.04 0.96 8.42
N THR A 68 31.46 1.98 9.18
CA THR A 68 32.52 1.87 10.21
C THR A 68 32.03 1.52 11.62
N GLY A 69 30.74 1.23 11.81
CA GLY A 69 30.20 0.86 13.13
C GLY A 69 29.84 2.06 14.03
N LYS A 70 29.61 3.25 13.46
CA LYS A 70 29.11 4.41 14.21
C LYS A 70 27.60 4.34 14.36
N GLU A 71 27.08 4.54 15.56
CA GLU A 71 25.65 4.42 15.84
C GLU A 71 24.82 5.54 15.17
N LEU A 72 23.72 5.16 14.51
CA LEU A 72 22.79 6.11 13.89
C LEU A 72 21.81 6.62 14.94
N PHE A 73 22.28 7.58 15.75
CA PHE A 73 21.58 8.11 16.91
C PHE A 73 20.31 8.89 16.57
N VAL A 74 19.25 8.61 17.33
CA VAL A 74 17.99 9.33 17.35
C VAL A 74 17.66 9.74 18.78
N MET A 75 17.38 11.03 18.97
CA MET A 75 16.82 11.58 20.21
C MET A 75 15.30 11.70 20.06
N ARG A 76 14.53 10.96 20.85
CA ARG A 76 13.08 11.12 20.98
C ARG A 76 12.77 12.09 22.12
N LEU A 77 11.92 13.08 21.85
CA LEU A 77 11.55 14.18 22.71
C LEU A 77 10.01 14.29 22.80
N THR A 78 9.42 13.90 23.93
CA THR A 78 7.99 14.05 24.20
C THR A 78 7.69 13.99 25.71
N SER A 79 6.58 14.57 26.13
CA SER A 79 6.16 14.71 27.53
C SER A 79 4.73 14.21 27.72
N PRO A 80 4.47 13.20 28.58
CA PRO A 80 5.43 12.32 29.22
C PRO A 80 6.15 11.39 28.21
N LEU A 81 7.38 10.99 28.52
CA LEU A 81 8.16 10.04 27.72
C LEU A 81 7.78 8.56 27.96
N ASN A 82 7.35 8.25 29.19
CA ASN A 82 6.93 6.92 29.64
C ASN A 82 5.58 7.06 30.37
N SER A 83 4.56 6.33 29.92
CA SER A 83 3.22 6.25 30.53
C SER A 83 2.95 4.86 31.09
N LYS A 84 3.95 4.26 31.75
CA LYS A 84 4.03 2.83 32.12
C LYS A 84 2.91 2.28 33.03
N ASP A 85 2.04 3.15 33.52
CA ASP A 85 1.00 2.79 34.50
C ASP A 85 -0.40 2.59 33.86
N ASP A 86 -0.67 3.10 32.64
CA ASP A 86 -1.99 3.05 31.96
C ASP A 86 -1.91 3.04 30.41
N GLU A 87 -0.98 2.26 29.81
CA GLU A 87 -0.64 2.33 28.37
C GLU A 87 -1.78 2.04 27.36
N GLU A 88 -2.93 1.52 27.80
CA GLU A 88 -4.05 1.15 26.92
C GLU A 88 -5.23 2.16 26.94
N HIS A 89 -5.16 3.25 27.73
CA HIS A 89 -6.33 4.13 27.98
C HIS A 89 -6.13 5.65 27.76
N ASP A 90 -4.90 6.20 27.72
CA ASP A 90 -4.73 7.63 27.39
C ASP A 90 -4.79 7.90 25.87
N GLU A 91 -6.01 8.15 25.38
CA GLU A 91 -6.28 8.58 24.01
C GLU A 91 -5.47 9.81 23.56
N VAL A 92 -5.02 10.67 24.48
CA VAL A 92 -4.26 11.89 24.15
C VAL A 92 -2.82 11.55 23.77
N GLN A 93 -2.17 10.57 24.43
CA GLN A 93 -0.86 10.09 23.97
C GLN A 93 -0.97 9.41 22.61
N LEU A 94 -1.97 8.54 22.45
CA LEU A 94 -2.15 7.74 21.23
C LEU A 94 -2.49 8.58 19.98
N LEU A 95 -2.98 9.82 20.15
CA LEU A 95 -3.23 10.79 19.07
C LEU A 95 -2.14 11.88 18.94
N LYS A 96 -0.98 11.75 19.59
CA LYS A 96 0.21 12.57 19.29
C LYS A 96 0.75 12.21 17.91
N PRO A 97 0.78 13.14 16.92
CA PRO A 97 1.47 12.86 15.67
C PRO A 97 2.96 12.66 15.95
N LYS A 98 3.54 11.66 15.28
CA LYS A 98 4.99 11.46 15.25
C LYS A 98 5.62 12.34 14.19
N PHE A 99 6.58 13.16 14.60
CA PHE A 99 7.36 14.02 13.73
C PHE A 99 8.82 13.56 13.69
N LYS A 100 9.53 13.66 12.56
CA LYS A 100 11.00 13.52 12.54
C LYS A 100 11.76 14.62 11.81
N TRP A 101 12.93 14.98 12.36
CA TRP A 101 14.01 15.63 11.63
C TRP A 101 15.10 14.60 11.31
N ILE A 102 15.63 14.63 10.09
CA ILE A 102 16.89 13.98 9.71
C ILE A 102 17.84 15.04 9.18
N ALA A 103 19.14 14.93 9.47
CA ALA A 103 20.15 15.82 8.92
C ALA A 103 21.40 15.07 8.46
N ASN A 104 22.22 15.73 7.62
CA ASN A 104 23.59 15.31 7.34
C ASN A 104 23.63 13.85 6.81
N MET A 105 22.75 13.55 5.83
CA MET A 105 22.79 12.32 5.04
C MET A 105 23.85 12.40 3.92
N HIS A 106 24.16 13.61 3.47
CA HIS A 106 25.48 13.92 2.94
C HIS A 106 26.36 14.40 4.08
N GLY A 107 27.55 13.83 4.23
CA GLY A 107 28.43 14.14 5.35
C GLY A 107 29.08 15.52 5.27
N ASP A 108 29.27 16.05 4.05
CA ASP A 108 29.81 17.39 3.79
C ASP A 108 28.82 18.53 4.07
N GLU A 109 27.53 18.20 4.20
CA GLU A 109 26.44 19.13 4.45
C GLU A 109 26.16 19.18 5.96
N THR A 110 26.97 19.96 6.67
CA THR A 110 27.13 19.86 8.13
C THR A 110 26.25 20.81 8.93
N VAL A 111 25.76 21.90 8.33
CA VAL A 111 24.95 22.89 9.05
C VAL A 111 23.69 22.26 9.66
N GLY A 112 23.01 21.37 8.92
CA GLY A 112 21.84 20.63 9.43
C GLY A 112 22.14 19.79 10.67
N ARG A 113 23.34 19.21 10.79
CA ARG A 113 23.76 18.43 11.96
C ARG A 113 23.73 19.27 13.22
N GLU A 114 24.44 20.39 13.21
CA GLU A 114 24.55 21.25 14.40
C GLU A 114 23.24 22.01 14.67
N MET A 115 22.42 22.30 13.64
CA MET A 115 21.05 22.78 13.85
C MET A 115 20.19 21.76 14.62
N MET A 116 20.38 20.46 14.39
CA MET A 116 19.68 19.41 15.15
C MET A 116 20.23 19.22 16.56
N VAL A 117 21.54 19.32 16.76
CA VAL A 117 22.17 19.29 18.09
C VAL A 117 21.69 20.48 18.93
N ALA A 118 21.65 21.69 18.35
CA ALA A 118 21.10 22.89 18.98
C ALA A 118 19.58 22.80 19.22
N LEU A 119 18.80 22.26 18.28
CA LEU A 119 17.36 22.10 18.44
C LEU A 119 17.02 21.16 19.61
N ILE A 120 17.72 20.02 19.73
CA ILE A 120 17.59 19.12 20.88
C ILE A 120 17.87 19.91 22.17
N TYR A 121 19.02 20.59 22.28
CA TYR A 121 19.41 21.30 23.49
C TYR A 121 18.43 22.44 23.85
N TYR A 122 17.98 23.21 22.85
CA TYR A 122 17.00 24.28 23.02
C TYR A 122 15.64 23.77 23.52
N LEU A 123 15.12 22.67 22.95
CA LEU A 123 13.87 22.06 23.40
C LEU A 123 13.98 21.57 24.86
N LEU A 124 15.11 20.98 25.23
CA LEU A 124 15.37 20.51 26.60
C LEU A 124 15.48 21.67 27.60
N LEU A 125 16.29 22.69 27.31
CA LEU A 125 16.46 23.88 28.15
C LEU A 125 15.14 24.62 28.40
N ASN A 126 14.26 24.68 27.38
CA ASN A 126 13.04 25.48 27.42
C ASN A 126 11.78 24.69 27.78
N SER A 127 11.84 23.35 27.84
CA SER A 127 10.76 22.41 28.18
C SER A 127 9.86 22.77 29.36
N LYS A 128 10.37 23.54 30.34
CA LYS A 128 9.64 23.98 31.55
C LYS A 128 9.34 25.48 31.61
N SER A 129 9.90 26.30 30.73
CA SER A 129 9.83 27.77 30.82
C SER A 129 9.15 28.43 29.62
N ASP A 130 9.22 27.82 28.45
CA ASP A 130 8.60 28.33 27.23
C ASP A 130 7.26 27.62 26.97
N PRO A 131 6.12 28.34 26.93
CA PRO A 131 4.80 27.73 26.71
C PRO A 131 4.58 27.16 25.30
N ARG A 132 5.39 27.50 24.29
CA ARG A 132 5.37 26.91 22.94
C ARG A 132 6.14 25.60 22.94
N VAL A 133 7.37 25.58 23.48
CA VAL A 133 8.19 24.36 23.60
C VAL A 133 7.51 23.33 24.49
N ASN A 134 6.97 23.74 25.65
CA ASN A 134 6.24 22.84 26.54
C ASN A 134 5.01 22.21 25.86
N ARG A 135 4.26 23.00 25.08
CA ARG A 135 3.13 22.51 24.27
C ARG A 135 3.57 21.57 23.17
N LEU A 136 4.62 21.90 22.42
CA LEU A 136 5.12 21.04 21.34
C LEU A 136 5.56 19.67 21.87
N LEU A 137 6.24 19.64 23.01
CA LEU A 137 6.61 18.38 23.69
C LEU A 137 5.39 17.63 24.26
N SER A 138 4.31 18.31 24.63
CA SER A 138 3.10 17.66 25.19
C SER A 138 2.07 17.25 24.14
N THR A 139 2.12 17.79 22.91
CA THR A 139 1.21 17.42 21.81
C THR A 139 1.86 16.61 20.69
N THR A 140 3.19 16.66 20.51
CA THR A 140 3.92 15.93 19.45
C THR A 140 4.85 14.86 20.06
N ASP A 141 5.11 13.79 19.33
CA ASP A 141 6.20 12.85 19.62
C ASP A 141 7.34 13.11 18.62
N ILE A 142 8.37 13.83 19.06
CA ILE A 142 9.39 14.43 18.17
C ILE A 142 10.62 13.53 18.15
N TYR A 143 11.10 13.15 16.97
CA TYR A 143 12.33 12.37 16.81
C TYR A 143 13.37 13.19 16.03
N ILE A 144 14.61 13.22 16.48
CA ILE A 144 15.68 14.01 15.86
C ILE A 144 16.90 13.13 15.62
N MET A 145 17.30 12.98 14.35
CA MET A 145 18.56 12.37 13.93
C MET A 145 19.53 13.45 13.44
N PRO A 146 20.58 13.81 14.21
CA PRO A 146 21.53 14.84 13.80
C PRO A 146 22.46 14.41 12.66
N THR A 147 22.67 13.12 12.44
CA THR A 147 23.52 12.63 11.34
C THR A 147 23.06 11.25 10.88
N MET A 148 22.71 11.14 9.60
CA MET A 148 22.50 9.86 8.91
C MET A 148 23.81 9.31 8.33
N ASN A 149 24.77 10.19 7.97
CA ASN A 149 26.06 9.82 7.41
C ASN A 149 27.24 10.30 8.29
N PRO A 150 27.46 9.69 9.47
CA PRO A 150 28.58 10.03 10.33
C PRO A 150 29.93 9.53 9.78
N ASP A 151 29.95 8.74 8.70
CA ASP A 151 31.17 8.29 8.05
C ASP A 151 31.67 9.27 6.98
N GLY A 152 30.75 9.93 6.28
CA GLY A 152 31.04 11.05 5.41
C GLY A 152 31.49 12.29 6.21
N PHE A 153 30.80 12.61 7.30
CA PHE A 153 31.10 13.79 8.12
C PHE A 153 32.56 13.83 8.60
N GLU A 154 33.10 12.71 9.12
CA GLU A 154 34.49 12.64 9.60
C GLU A 154 35.52 12.62 8.44
N LYS A 155 35.10 12.51 7.17
CA LYS A 155 35.95 12.74 5.98
C LYS A 155 35.94 14.20 5.52
N SER A 156 34.98 15.03 5.94
CA SER A 156 34.79 16.39 5.45
C SER A 156 35.57 17.45 6.24
N THR A 157 35.88 18.58 5.58
CA THR A 157 36.76 19.63 6.13
C THR A 157 36.02 20.93 6.43
N GLU A 158 36.15 21.45 7.66
CA GLU A 158 35.54 22.72 8.09
C GLU A 158 35.94 23.89 7.17
N GLY A 159 34.98 24.73 6.80
CA GLY A 159 35.16 25.85 5.86
C GLY A 159 35.06 25.47 4.38
N SER A 160 34.87 24.19 4.04
CA SER A 160 34.65 23.74 2.66
C SER A 160 33.23 24.06 2.17
N CYS A 161 33.03 25.28 1.66
CA CYS A 161 31.72 25.71 1.17
C CYS A 161 31.30 25.11 -0.18
N ASN A 162 32.24 24.71 -1.04
CA ASN A 162 31.99 24.41 -2.46
C ASN A 162 32.06 22.90 -2.78
N THR A 163 31.34 22.49 -3.84
CA THR A 163 31.21 21.10 -4.32
C THR A 163 32.46 20.49 -4.98
N PHE A 164 33.59 21.19 -5.05
CA PHE A 164 34.82 20.72 -5.71
C PHE A 164 35.53 19.61 -4.91
N GLY A 165 35.04 18.36 -5.05
CA GLY A 165 35.70 17.15 -4.59
C GLY A 165 34.79 16.09 -3.98
N LEU A 166 33.51 16.40 -3.70
CA LEU A 166 32.53 15.50 -3.05
C LEU A 166 33.00 14.83 -1.73
N LEU A 167 34.07 15.34 -1.11
CA LEU A 167 34.78 14.64 -0.04
C LEU A 167 33.94 14.55 1.24
N GLY A 168 33.44 13.35 1.52
CA GLY A 168 32.52 13.06 2.62
C GLY A 168 31.04 13.29 2.29
N ARG A 169 30.67 13.63 1.05
CA ARG A 169 29.26 13.63 0.62
C ARG A 169 28.66 12.23 0.72
N GLY A 170 29.27 11.26 0.04
CA GLY A 170 28.88 9.85 0.12
C GLY A 170 29.22 9.22 1.48
N ASN A 171 28.77 8.00 1.71
CA ASN A 171 29.13 7.23 2.92
C ASN A 171 30.59 6.73 2.89
N LEU A 172 30.95 5.75 3.73
CA LEU A 172 32.30 5.17 3.72
C LEU A 172 32.69 4.66 2.32
N LEU A 173 31.74 4.03 1.62
CA LEU A 173 31.87 3.44 0.29
C LEU A 173 31.60 4.43 -0.86
N GLU A 174 31.55 5.73 -0.54
CA GLU A 174 31.37 6.84 -1.48
C GLU A 174 30.01 6.85 -2.22
N VAL A 175 29.05 6.05 -1.73
CA VAL A 175 27.68 6.04 -2.24
C VAL A 175 26.90 7.24 -1.70
N ASP A 176 26.26 7.97 -2.61
CA ASP A 176 25.30 9.03 -2.28
C ASP A 176 24.03 8.41 -1.68
N LEU A 177 23.80 8.64 -0.39
CA LEU A 177 22.66 8.07 0.33
C LEU A 177 21.31 8.63 -0.16
N ASN A 178 21.28 9.82 -0.75
CA ASN A 178 20.08 10.40 -1.37
C ASN A 178 19.93 9.99 -2.84
N ARG A 179 20.57 8.87 -3.24
CA ARG A 179 20.37 8.14 -4.50
C ARG A 179 20.19 6.62 -4.31
N ASP A 180 20.17 6.15 -3.06
CA ASP A 180 20.16 4.71 -2.74
C ASP A 180 18.79 4.17 -2.27
N PHE A 181 17.82 5.05 -2.00
CA PHE A 181 16.45 4.64 -1.69
C PHE A 181 15.77 4.03 -2.94
N PRO A 182 14.67 3.26 -2.78
CA PRO A 182 13.81 2.89 -3.89
C PRO A 182 13.28 4.13 -4.62
N SER A 183 13.86 4.42 -5.80
CA SER A 183 13.29 5.38 -6.74
C SER A 183 11.88 4.94 -7.14
N GLN A 184 10.98 5.91 -7.26
CA GLN A 184 9.65 5.65 -7.76
C GLN A 184 9.70 5.20 -9.22
N TYR A 185 10.63 5.71 -10.05
CA TYR A 185 10.73 5.41 -11.49
C TYR A 185 11.54 4.14 -11.83
N GLN A 186 12.42 3.66 -10.96
CA GLN A 186 13.23 2.48 -11.23
C GLN A 186 12.56 1.14 -10.80
N SER A 187 13.19 0.02 -11.18
CA SER A 187 12.85 -1.32 -10.70
C SER A 187 13.74 -1.71 -9.51
N LEU A 188 13.27 -2.63 -8.66
CA LEU A 188 14.06 -3.11 -7.52
C LEU A 188 15.34 -3.83 -8.00
N LYS A 189 16.44 -3.61 -7.26
CA LYS A 189 17.77 -4.15 -7.54
C LYS A 189 17.71 -5.68 -7.60
N ARG A 190 18.17 -6.29 -8.71
CA ARG A 190 18.20 -7.75 -8.89
C ARG A 190 19.36 -8.41 -8.16
N LYS A 191 19.18 -9.66 -7.74
CA LYS A 191 20.21 -10.54 -7.18
C LYS A 191 21.07 -11.18 -8.30
N PRO A 192 22.24 -11.77 -8.00
CA PRO A 192 23.11 -12.42 -8.99
C PRO A 192 22.48 -13.62 -9.71
N ASP A 193 21.45 -14.24 -9.13
CA ASP A 193 20.64 -15.31 -9.74
C ASP A 193 19.58 -14.80 -10.74
N GLY A 194 19.48 -13.48 -10.93
CA GLY A 194 18.50 -12.82 -11.79
C GLY A 194 17.14 -12.53 -11.14
N THR A 195 16.88 -13.04 -9.92
CA THR A 195 15.65 -12.77 -9.17
C THR A 195 15.60 -11.31 -8.69
N ILE A 196 14.39 -10.82 -8.42
CA ILE A 196 14.21 -9.47 -7.86
C ILE A 196 14.60 -9.49 -6.38
N GLY A 197 15.39 -8.51 -5.96
CA GLY A 197 15.72 -8.29 -4.55
C GLY A 197 14.58 -7.60 -3.81
N ASP A 198 14.48 -7.83 -2.50
CA ASP A 198 13.53 -7.12 -1.66
C ASP A 198 13.82 -5.62 -1.57
N LEU A 199 12.93 -4.88 -0.91
CA LEU A 199 13.01 -3.42 -0.76
C LEU A 199 14.34 -2.93 -0.15
N PHE A 200 15.03 -3.75 0.64
CA PHE A 200 16.31 -3.43 1.28
C PHE A 200 17.53 -3.95 0.51
N TYR A 201 17.33 -4.84 -0.47
CA TYR A 201 18.43 -5.51 -1.17
C TYR A 201 19.35 -4.53 -1.93
N GLY A 202 20.66 -4.74 -1.83
CA GLY A 202 21.67 -3.98 -2.56
C GLY A 202 21.83 -2.51 -2.12
N ARG A 203 21.43 -2.16 -0.89
CA ARG A 203 21.47 -0.79 -0.32
C ARG A 203 22.47 -0.66 0.81
N GLN A 204 22.85 0.59 1.13
CA GLN A 204 23.80 0.91 2.20
C GLN A 204 23.18 0.65 3.58
N ARG A 205 24.03 0.50 4.60
CA ARG A 205 23.58 0.19 5.98
C ARG A 205 22.75 1.34 6.54
N GLU A 206 23.19 2.57 6.27
CA GLU A 206 22.55 3.81 6.65
C GLU A 206 21.14 3.91 6.04
N THR A 207 21.03 3.69 4.72
CA THR A 207 19.75 3.63 3.99
C THR A 207 18.82 2.58 4.58
N VAL A 208 19.29 1.33 4.75
CA VAL A 208 18.46 0.22 5.25
C VAL A 208 17.99 0.44 6.69
N ALA A 209 18.82 1.05 7.55
CA ALA A 209 18.43 1.42 8.90
C ALA A 209 17.31 2.48 8.90
N VAL A 210 17.49 3.56 8.12
CA VAL A 210 16.50 4.64 8.01
C VAL A 210 15.20 4.16 7.37
N MET A 211 15.25 3.35 6.31
CA MET A 211 14.06 2.74 5.70
C MET A 211 13.27 1.89 6.71
N LYS A 212 13.95 1.02 7.48
CA LYS A 212 13.31 0.21 8.53
C LYS A 212 12.72 1.07 9.65
N TRP A 213 13.36 2.19 10.00
CA TRP A 213 12.87 3.12 11.00
C TRP A 213 11.62 3.88 10.55
N ILE A 214 11.61 4.39 9.31
CA ILE A 214 10.44 5.05 8.68
C ILE A 214 9.22 4.11 8.69
N LEU A 215 9.39 2.89 8.16
CA LEU A 215 8.34 1.88 8.05
C LEU A 215 7.83 1.38 9.42
N LYS A 216 8.69 1.35 10.45
CA LYS A 216 8.33 0.91 11.80
C LYS A 216 7.56 1.97 12.59
N GLU A 217 8.05 3.20 12.63
CA GLU A 217 7.54 4.18 13.60
C GLU A 217 6.22 4.83 13.18
N ASN A 218 5.89 4.85 11.89
CA ASN A 218 4.69 5.50 11.32
C ASN A 218 4.67 7.02 11.60
N PHE A 219 5.61 7.74 11.00
CA PHE A 219 5.67 9.20 11.03
C PHE A 219 4.52 9.84 10.25
N VAL A 220 4.13 11.04 10.65
CA VAL A 220 3.06 11.85 10.03
C VAL A 220 3.66 12.97 9.17
N LEU A 221 4.63 13.68 9.74
CA LEU A 221 5.34 14.78 9.09
C LEU A 221 6.85 14.64 9.34
N SER A 222 7.64 15.08 8.37
CA SER A 222 9.08 14.91 8.36
C SER A 222 9.77 16.02 7.57
N ALA A 223 11.04 16.27 7.85
CA ALA A 223 11.92 16.95 6.91
C ALA A 223 13.36 16.48 7.05
N ASN A 224 14.08 16.46 5.93
CA ASN A 224 15.50 16.16 5.86
C ASN A 224 16.30 17.45 5.56
N LEU A 225 17.51 17.56 6.12
CA LEU A 225 18.28 18.82 6.17
C LEU A 225 19.62 18.70 5.43
N HIS A 226 19.82 19.63 4.49
CA HIS A 226 20.87 19.68 3.47
C HIS A 226 21.60 21.04 3.45
N GLY A 227 22.62 21.14 2.58
CA GLY A 227 23.34 22.38 2.33
C GLY A 227 23.99 22.43 0.94
N GLY A 228 24.18 23.64 0.44
CA GLY A 228 24.61 23.94 -0.92
C GLY A 228 23.71 24.99 -1.59
N ALA A 229 22.42 24.99 -1.28
CA ALA A 229 21.46 26.01 -1.71
C ALA A 229 20.79 26.71 -0.51
N LEU A 230 19.67 27.42 -0.76
CA LEU A 230 18.83 28.01 0.28
C LEU A 230 17.35 27.98 -0.16
N VAL A 231 16.71 26.82 0.00
CA VAL A 231 15.36 26.54 -0.50
C VAL A 231 14.69 25.41 0.30
N ALA A 232 13.37 25.47 0.46
CA ALA A 232 12.57 24.30 0.83
C ALA A 232 12.09 23.57 -0.44
N SER A 233 12.74 22.46 -0.76
CA SER A 233 12.36 21.54 -1.85
C SER A 233 11.22 20.62 -1.38
N TYR A 234 10.28 20.27 -2.27
CA TYR A 234 9.15 19.40 -1.94
C TYR A 234 8.81 18.40 -3.08
N PRO A 235 8.12 17.28 -2.77
CA PRO A 235 7.85 16.20 -3.71
C PRO A 235 7.12 16.61 -5.00
N TYR A 236 7.32 15.90 -6.11
CA TYR A 236 8.32 14.82 -6.27
C TYR A 236 9.72 15.34 -6.58
N ASP A 237 10.73 14.62 -6.09
CA ASP A 237 12.17 14.85 -6.29
C ASP A 237 12.65 14.35 -7.68
N GLU A 238 11.93 13.41 -8.29
CA GLU A 238 12.19 12.88 -9.63
C GLU A 238 10.97 13.03 -10.57
N THR A 239 11.18 12.93 -11.90
CA THR A 239 10.09 12.67 -12.88
C THR A 239 10.47 11.56 -13.84
N MET A 240 9.50 10.86 -14.42
CA MET A 240 9.74 9.77 -15.39
C MET A 240 10.64 10.19 -16.57
N GLU A 241 10.43 11.40 -17.11
CA GLU A 241 11.29 11.97 -18.14
C GLU A 241 12.54 12.55 -17.48
N HIS A 242 13.42 11.64 -17.06
CA HIS A 242 14.63 11.96 -16.30
C HIS A 242 15.49 13.03 -16.99
N GLY A 243 16.03 13.95 -16.19
CA GLY A 243 16.95 15.00 -16.64
C GLY A 243 16.34 16.20 -17.40
N PHE A 244 15.02 16.34 -17.47
CA PHE A 244 14.36 17.49 -18.15
C PHE A 244 13.92 18.65 -17.22
N ASN A 245 14.28 18.61 -15.93
CA ASN A 245 13.95 19.62 -14.91
C ASN A 245 12.47 20.09 -14.93
N ARG A 246 11.54 19.12 -14.92
CA ARG A 246 10.09 19.37 -14.99
C ARG A 246 9.43 19.25 -13.63
N TYR A 247 8.26 19.90 -13.49
CA TYR A 247 7.46 19.84 -12.27
C TYR A 247 6.90 18.43 -12.05
N GLY A 248 7.33 17.77 -10.97
CA GLY A 248 6.81 16.48 -10.53
C GLY A 248 5.62 16.66 -9.60
N GLU A 249 4.44 16.94 -10.13
CA GLU A 249 3.23 17.11 -9.31
C GLU A 249 2.87 15.82 -8.56
N SER A 250 2.61 15.94 -7.26
CA SER A 250 2.19 14.83 -6.39
C SER A 250 0.72 14.96 -6.00
N PRO A 251 0.01 13.86 -5.60
CA PRO A 251 -1.39 13.93 -5.20
C PRO A 251 -1.70 14.94 -4.09
N ASP A 252 -0.71 15.25 -3.25
CA ASP A 252 -0.78 16.26 -2.18
C ASP A 252 0.05 17.53 -2.48
N ASP A 253 0.37 17.84 -3.74
CA ASP A 253 1.24 18.97 -4.14
C ASP A 253 0.89 20.28 -3.43
N SER A 254 -0.39 20.66 -3.39
CA SER A 254 -0.82 21.90 -2.72
C SER A 254 -0.53 21.90 -1.22
N LEU A 255 -0.60 20.75 -0.55
CA LEU A 255 -0.22 20.58 0.85
C LEU A 255 1.31 20.61 1.00
N PHE A 256 2.05 19.94 0.12
CA PHE A 256 3.52 19.95 0.14
C PHE A 256 4.10 21.35 -0.09
N ARG A 257 3.56 22.10 -1.06
CA ARG A 257 3.90 23.50 -1.29
C ARG A 257 3.58 24.38 -0.07
N PHE A 258 2.46 24.14 0.61
CA PHE A 258 2.13 24.81 1.86
C PHE A 258 3.11 24.45 3.00
N LEU A 259 3.52 23.18 3.11
CA LEU A 259 4.50 22.72 4.10
C LEU A 259 5.88 23.36 3.87
N ALA A 260 6.34 23.43 2.60
CA ALA A 260 7.56 24.14 2.23
C ALA A 260 7.48 25.64 2.57
N LEU A 261 6.36 26.30 2.25
CA LEU A 261 6.10 27.70 2.65
C LEU A 261 6.07 27.89 4.18
N ALA A 262 5.56 26.91 4.93
CA ALA A 262 5.52 26.95 6.39
C ALA A 262 6.91 26.90 7.03
N TYR A 263 7.91 26.33 6.35
CA TYR A 263 9.31 26.51 6.73
C TYR A 263 9.86 27.84 6.20
N ALA A 264 9.87 28.01 4.88
CA ALA A 264 10.54 29.12 4.20
C ALA A 264 10.10 30.48 4.75
N SER A 265 8.79 30.73 4.88
CA SER A 265 8.22 32.01 5.35
C SER A 265 8.61 32.41 6.79
N LYS A 266 9.22 31.51 7.57
CA LYS A 266 9.72 31.77 8.93
C LYS A 266 11.24 31.89 9.00
N HIS A 267 11.96 31.48 7.95
CA HIS A 267 13.40 31.64 7.85
C HIS A 267 13.75 33.09 7.47
N LEU A 268 14.77 33.69 8.11
CA LEU A 268 15.07 35.12 7.95
C LEU A 268 15.51 35.59 6.53
N THR A 269 15.98 34.67 5.68
CA THR A 269 16.56 34.99 4.35
C THR A 269 15.95 34.19 3.20
N MET A 270 15.55 32.93 3.42
CA MET A 270 15.03 32.02 2.38
C MET A 270 13.87 32.62 1.54
N PRO A 271 12.86 33.34 2.09
CA PRO A 271 11.78 33.94 1.30
C PRO A 271 12.18 34.93 0.22
N LYS A 272 13.43 35.44 0.26
CA LYS A 272 13.97 36.35 -0.75
C LYS A 272 14.27 35.65 -2.08
N GLY A 273 14.37 34.32 -2.07
CA GLY A 273 14.56 33.45 -3.24
C GLY A 273 15.89 33.57 -4.00
N THR A 274 16.65 34.64 -3.77
CA THR A 274 17.77 35.11 -4.60
C THR A 274 19.14 34.84 -3.97
N ALA A 275 19.25 33.77 -3.19
CA ALA A 275 20.49 33.33 -2.56
C ALA A 275 21.26 32.36 -3.47
N CYS A 276 22.53 32.10 -3.14
CA CYS A 276 23.36 31.07 -3.76
C CYS A 276 23.57 31.19 -5.30
N SER A 277 23.25 32.35 -5.89
CA SER A 277 23.16 32.59 -7.35
C SER A 277 21.99 31.89 -8.06
N GLU A 278 21.02 31.36 -7.31
CA GLU A 278 19.81 30.74 -7.83
C GLU A 278 18.57 31.64 -7.63
N ASN A 279 17.40 31.19 -8.08
CA ASN A 279 16.15 31.94 -7.98
C ASN A 279 14.95 31.03 -7.66
N PHE A 280 14.60 30.96 -6.38
CA PHE A 280 13.47 30.19 -5.85
C PHE A 280 12.38 31.14 -5.32
N PRO A 281 11.36 31.50 -6.12
CA PRO A 281 10.27 32.36 -5.66
C PRO A 281 9.66 31.85 -4.35
N GLU A 282 9.39 32.77 -3.42
CA GLU A 282 8.87 32.47 -2.06
C GLU A 282 9.82 31.61 -1.17
N GLY A 283 11.02 31.24 -1.66
CA GLY A 283 11.98 30.40 -0.96
C GLY A 283 11.72 28.89 -1.09
N ILE A 284 10.94 28.46 -2.09
CA ILE A 284 10.53 27.06 -2.27
C ILE A 284 10.78 26.54 -3.70
N THR A 285 10.85 25.23 -3.88
CA THR A 285 10.80 24.58 -5.20
C THR A 285 10.17 23.19 -5.12
N ASN A 286 9.53 22.74 -6.20
CA ASN A 286 9.37 21.30 -6.41
C ASN A 286 10.76 20.72 -6.76
N GLY A 287 11.09 19.54 -6.23
CA GLY A 287 12.44 18.95 -6.37
C GLY A 287 12.82 18.72 -7.82
N ALA A 288 12.05 17.90 -8.54
CA ALA A 288 12.33 17.55 -9.92
C ALA A 288 12.37 18.76 -10.88
N LYS A 289 11.63 19.84 -10.57
CA LYS A 289 11.71 21.12 -11.31
C LYS A 289 13.05 21.83 -11.13
N TRP A 290 13.68 21.70 -9.96
CA TRP A 290 15.00 22.28 -9.71
C TRP A 290 16.08 21.45 -10.41
N TYR A 291 16.16 20.16 -10.08
CA TYR A 291 16.87 19.12 -10.83
C TYR A 291 16.41 17.73 -10.37
N ASP A 292 16.61 16.72 -11.22
CA ASP A 292 16.14 15.35 -11.00
C ASP A 292 16.95 14.58 -9.94
N VAL A 293 16.26 14.03 -8.94
CA VAL A 293 16.82 13.34 -7.75
C VAL A 293 16.27 11.92 -7.65
N THR A 294 16.72 11.06 -8.56
CA THR A 294 16.35 9.64 -8.62
C THR A 294 16.77 8.87 -7.35
N GLY A 295 15.81 8.26 -6.64
CA GLY A 295 16.11 7.45 -5.45
C GLY A 295 16.40 8.28 -4.18
N GLY A 296 15.76 9.45 -4.07
CA GLY A 296 15.79 10.29 -2.88
C GLY A 296 14.98 9.76 -1.69
N MET A 297 15.36 10.17 -0.48
CA MET A 297 14.68 9.80 0.77
C MET A 297 13.30 10.46 0.92
N GLN A 298 13.14 11.68 0.40
CA GLN A 298 11.93 12.48 0.48
C GLN A 298 10.73 11.73 -0.12
N ASP A 299 10.86 11.31 -1.38
CA ASP A 299 9.79 10.60 -2.11
C ASP A 299 9.55 9.20 -1.53
N PHE A 300 10.61 8.51 -1.05
CA PHE A 300 10.45 7.22 -0.37
C PHE A 300 9.51 7.30 0.84
N ASN A 301 9.62 8.36 1.65
CA ASN A 301 8.74 8.55 2.82
C ASN A 301 7.27 8.62 2.43
N TYR A 302 6.93 9.45 1.43
CA TYR A 302 5.55 9.68 1.00
C TYR A 302 4.96 8.47 0.26
N LEU A 303 5.77 7.73 -0.50
CA LEU A 303 5.30 6.58 -1.28
C LEU A 303 5.20 5.28 -0.47
N HIS A 304 6.07 5.09 0.54
CA HIS A 304 6.15 3.81 1.27
C HIS A 304 5.66 3.92 2.73
N SER A 305 5.20 5.08 3.19
CA SER A 305 4.68 5.27 4.56
C SER A 305 3.63 6.39 4.63
N ASN A 306 3.12 6.67 5.84
CA ASN A 306 2.23 7.82 6.09
C ASN A 306 2.96 9.18 6.13
N ALA A 307 4.29 9.21 5.97
CA ALA A 307 5.11 10.35 6.31
C ALA A 307 5.27 11.34 5.15
N PHE A 308 4.75 12.55 5.34
CA PHE A 308 4.99 13.68 4.44
C PHE A 308 6.38 14.24 4.71
N GLU A 309 7.32 14.14 3.77
CA GLU A 309 8.68 14.67 3.92
C GLU A 309 8.98 15.78 2.90
N ILE A 310 9.73 16.81 3.32
CA ILE A 310 10.33 17.81 2.45
C ILE A 310 11.85 17.88 2.67
N THR A 311 12.59 18.30 1.65
CA THR A 311 14.05 18.45 1.66
C THR A 311 14.41 19.93 1.85
N ILE A 312 15.20 20.28 2.86
CA ILE A 312 15.49 21.68 3.22
C ILE A 312 16.98 21.99 3.11
N GLU A 313 17.30 22.85 2.14
CA GLU A 313 18.63 23.41 1.92
C GLU A 313 18.82 24.64 2.82
N LEU A 314 19.70 24.52 3.83
CA LEU A 314 19.82 25.51 4.91
C LEU A 314 20.79 26.66 4.63
N SER A 315 21.79 26.45 3.76
CA SER A 315 22.88 27.40 3.56
C SER A 315 23.70 27.12 2.29
N CYS A 316 24.02 28.18 1.53
CA CYS A 316 24.85 28.07 0.31
C CYS A 316 26.25 27.46 0.57
N CYS A 317 26.79 27.64 1.77
CA CYS A 317 28.02 26.99 2.21
C CYS A 317 27.64 25.67 2.88
N LYS A 318 28.17 24.55 2.38
CA LYS A 318 27.91 23.22 2.93
C LYS A 318 28.49 23.02 4.34
N TYR A 319 29.75 23.42 4.53
CA TYR A 319 30.49 23.30 5.79
C TYR A 319 31.03 24.68 6.21
N LEU A 320 30.23 25.44 6.97
CA LEU A 320 30.61 26.76 7.47
C LEU A 320 31.80 26.69 8.43
N SER A 321 32.59 27.76 8.51
CA SER A 321 33.50 28.01 9.63
C SER A 321 32.69 28.32 10.90
N SER A 322 32.95 27.59 11.98
CA SER A 322 32.36 27.87 13.30
C SER A 322 32.97 29.12 13.95
N ARG A 323 34.25 29.39 13.64
CA ARG A 323 35.08 30.45 14.25
C ARG A 323 34.59 31.87 13.95
N ASP A 324 33.81 32.02 12.88
CA ASP A 324 33.30 33.30 12.38
C ASP A 324 31.82 33.55 12.77
N GLY A 325 31.29 32.79 13.74
CA GLY A 325 29.89 32.88 14.19
C GLY A 325 28.86 32.33 13.18
N GLY A 326 29.32 31.57 12.18
CA GLY A 326 28.48 31.07 11.10
C GLY A 326 27.31 30.21 11.59
N LEU A 327 27.59 29.26 12.49
CA LEU A 327 26.57 28.38 13.07
C LEU A 327 25.56 29.13 13.96
N GLU A 328 26.00 30.11 14.74
CA GLU A 328 25.14 30.96 15.59
C GLU A 328 24.14 31.74 14.72
N LYS A 329 24.62 32.30 13.60
CA LYS A 329 23.81 33.00 12.61
C LYS A 329 22.82 32.08 11.89
N GLU A 330 23.22 30.86 11.51
CA GLU A 330 22.29 29.93 10.87
C GLU A 330 21.24 29.38 11.86
N TRP A 331 21.55 29.33 13.16
CA TRP A 331 20.55 29.06 14.19
C TRP A 331 19.51 30.18 14.32
N ASP A 332 19.92 31.45 14.35
CA ASP A 332 18.96 32.57 14.34
C ASP A 332 18.16 32.67 13.03
N ASN A 333 18.75 32.26 11.90
CA ASN A 333 18.03 32.14 10.63
C ASN A 333 16.93 31.08 10.65
N ASN A 334 17.15 29.94 11.32
CA ASN A 334 16.34 28.72 11.18
C ASN A 334 15.47 28.36 12.40
N ARG A 335 15.79 28.80 13.62
CA ARG A 335 15.09 28.38 14.86
C ARG A 335 13.56 28.51 14.76
N GLU A 336 13.05 29.65 14.28
CA GLU A 336 11.60 29.87 14.21
C GLU A 336 10.92 29.01 13.11
N ALA A 337 11.64 28.69 12.04
CA ALA A 337 11.19 27.80 10.98
C ALA A 337 11.16 26.33 11.44
N LEU A 338 12.20 25.88 12.14
CA LEU A 338 12.27 24.56 12.77
C LEU A 338 11.10 24.36 13.75
N LEU A 339 10.81 25.33 14.62
CA LEU A 339 9.68 25.27 15.54
C LEU A 339 8.32 25.31 14.82
N ASN A 340 8.15 26.20 13.83
CA ASN A 340 6.89 26.35 13.08
C ASN A 340 6.57 25.12 12.24
N TYR A 341 7.57 24.47 11.66
CA TYR A 341 7.36 23.28 10.83
C TYR A 341 6.91 22.07 11.65
N MET A 342 7.47 21.86 12.84
CA MET A 342 6.99 20.81 13.76
C MET A 342 5.53 21.02 14.19
N GLU A 343 5.07 22.28 14.28
CA GLU A 343 3.66 22.61 14.57
C GLU A 343 2.72 22.20 13.42
N MET A 344 3.20 22.07 12.17
CA MET A 344 2.39 21.61 11.03
C MET A 344 1.99 20.13 11.09
N SER A 345 2.55 19.36 12.03
CA SER A 345 2.12 17.98 12.32
C SER A 345 0.65 17.88 12.77
N HIS A 346 0.02 19.01 13.11
CA HIS A 346 -1.34 19.13 13.64
C HIS A 346 -2.36 19.69 12.63
N LEU A 347 -2.05 19.64 11.33
CA LEU A 347 -3.00 20.00 10.27
C LEU A 347 -3.98 18.85 9.95
N GLY A 348 -5.11 19.16 9.33
CA GLY A 348 -6.03 18.18 8.79
C GLY A 348 -6.88 17.45 9.85
N ILE A 349 -6.96 16.13 9.72
CA ILE A 349 -7.78 15.24 10.57
C ILE A 349 -6.92 14.19 11.29
N LYS A 350 -7.39 13.71 12.43
CA LYS A 350 -6.85 12.54 13.13
C LYS A 350 -7.93 11.84 13.94
N GLY A 351 -7.72 10.60 14.36
CA GLY A 351 -8.67 9.91 15.22
C GLY A 351 -8.35 8.44 15.39
N PHE A 352 -9.28 7.68 15.95
CA PHE A 352 -9.20 6.23 16.04
C PHE A 352 -10.12 5.55 15.03
N ILE A 353 -9.64 4.46 14.44
CA ILE A 353 -10.45 3.46 13.74
C ILE A 353 -10.68 2.29 14.70
N ARG A 354 -11.94 1.98 15.00
CA ARG A 354 -12.35 1.02 16.03
C ARG A 354 -13.43 0.07 15.54
N ASP A 355 -13.47 -1.11 16.13
CA ASP A 355 -14.58 -2.05 16.03
C ASP A 355 -15.81 -1.46 16.76
N SER A 356 -16.95 -1.35 16.08
CA SER A 356 -18.15 -0.76 16.67
C SER A 356 -18.76 -1.60 17.81
N GLN A 357 -18.57 -2.92 17.81
CA GLN A 357 -19.12 -3.88 18.76
C GLN A 357 -18.11 -4.20 19.88
N ALA A 358 -16.92 -4.67 19.53
CA ALA A 358 -15.87 -5.04 20.48
C ALA A 358 -15.11 -3.84 21.06
N ARG A 359 -15.25 -2.65 20.45
CA ARG A 359 -14.59 -1.38 20.83
C ARG A 359 -13.05 -1.40 20.75
N THR A 360 -12.49 -2.46 20.17
CA THR A 360 -11.06 -2.68 19.96
C THR A 360 -10.52 -1.81 18.82
N ALA A 361 -9.19 -1.62 18.80
CA ALA A 361 -8.48 -0.89 17.76
C ALA A 361 -8.39 -1.68 16.44
N ILE A 362 -8.56 -1.00 15.31
CA ILE A 362 -8.38 -1.57 13.97
C ILE A 362 -7.08 -1.03 13.35
N SER A 363 -6.06 -1.90 13.29
CA SER A 363 -4.74 -1.60 12.72
C SER A 363 -4.73 -1.78 11.19
N GLY A 364 -4.00 -0.91 10.48
CA GLY A 364 -3.77 -1.02 9.04
C GLY A 364 -4.95 -0.61 8.15
N ALA A 365 -6.05 -0.14 8.73
CA ALA A 365 -7.21 0.38 8.03
C ALA A 365 -6.79 1.53 7.09
N LEU A 366 -7.36 1.58 5.90
CA LEU A 366 -7.04 2.56 4.87
C LEU A 366 -7.98 3.76 4.99
N ILE A 367 -7.42 4.96 5.11
CA ILE A 367 -8.15 6.23 5.13
C ILE A 367 -7.93 6.93 3.79
N GLN A 368 -9.01 7.00 3.01
CA GLN A 368 -9.07 7.63 1.69
C GLN A 368 -9.80 8.97 1.77
N ILE A 369 -9.32 9.95 0.99
CA ILE A 369 -9.92 11.27 0.84
C ILE A 369 -10.40 11.40 -0.60
N GLU A 370 -11.67 11.72 -0.80
CA GLU A 370 -12.21 11.88 -2.15
C GLU A 370 -11.46 13.00 -2.90
N GLY A 371 -10.97 12.67 -4.10
CA GLY A 371 -10.19 13.59 -4.93
C GLY A 371 -8.68 13.68 -4.62
N ILE A 372 -8.13 12.91 -3.66
CA ILE A 372 -6.68 12.88 -3.39
C ILE A 372 -6.14 11.44 -3.52
N LEU A 373 -5.26 11.22 -4.49
CA LEU A 373 -4.76 9.89 -4.89
C LEU A 373 -3.59 9.35 -4.02
N HIS A 374 -3.64 9.61 -2.72
CA HIS A 374 -2.69 9.06 -1.75
C HIS A 374 -3.44 8.78 -0.44
N PRO A 375 -3.71 7.51 -0.07
CA PRO A 375 -4.32 7.16 1.20
C PRO A 375 -3.28 6.99 2.33
N VAL A 376 -3.72 7.15 3.58
CA VAL A 376 -2.90 6.84 4.78
C VAL A 376 -3.48 5.64 5.54
N ARG A 377 -2.71 5.05 6.45
CA ARG A 377 -3.12 3.86 7.23
C ARG A 377 -3.17 4.12 8.75
N SER A 378 -4.09 3.44 9.45
CA SER A 378 -4.09 3.42 10.91
C SER A 378 -2.94 2.57 11.47
N VAL A 379 -2.38 2.98 12.62
CA VAL A 379 -1.35 2.23 13.34
C VAL A 379 -1.97 1.19 14.29
N HIS A 380 -1.13 0.44 15.02
CA HIS A 380 -1.58 -0.67 15.87
C HIS A 380 -2.67 -0.31 16.89
N SER A 381 -2.63 0.89 17.46
CA SER A 381 -3.65 1.42 18.39
C SER A 381 -4.93 1.91 17.70
N GLY A 382 -5.08 1.70 16.39
CA GLY A 382 -6.17 2.22 15.58
C GLY A 382 -6.07 3.73 15.29
N ALA A 383 -5.10 4.42 15.90
CA ALA A 383 -4.87 5.84 15.65
C ALA A 383 -4.45 6.09 14.19
N TYR A 384 -4.90 7.20 13.61
CA TYR A 384 -4.45 7.69 12.31
C TYR A 384 -4.35 9.21 12.31
N TRP A 385 -3.55 9.74 11.38
CA TRP A 385 -3.42 11.17 11.11
C TRP A 385 -3.42 11.35 9.59
N ARG A 386 -4.19 12.32 9.09
CA ARG A 386 -4.18 12.71 7.69
C ARG A 386 -4.07 14.23 7.59
N LEU A 387 -2.89 14.70 7.20
CA LEU A 387 -2.65 16.11 6.91
C LEU A 387 -3.53 16.54 5.73
N LEU A 388 -4.19 17.68 5.87
CA LEU A 388 -5.06 18.31 4.87
C LEU A 388 -5.00 19.83 5.02
N LEU A 389 -5.21 20.55 3.92
CA LEU A 389 -5.46 21.99 3.92
C LEU A 389 -6.91 22.30 4.38
N PRO A 390 -7.25 23.58 4.63
CA PRO A 390 -8.64 23.96 4.88
C PRO A 390 -9.55 23.65 3.68
N GLY A 391 -10.64 22.92 3.91
CA GLY A 391 -11.52 22.43 2.85
C GLY A 391 -12.68 21.57 3.36
N LEU A 392 -13.59 21.23 2.46
CA LEU A 392 -14.65 20.23 2.69
C LEU A 392 -14.23 18.92 2.04
N TYR A 393 -14.21 17.85 2.82
CA TYR A 393 -13.73 16.53 2.39
C TYR A 393 -14.75 15.43 2.68
N ASN A 394 -14.83 14.46 1.78
CA ASN A 394 -15.47 13.18 2.06
C ASN A 394 -14.37 12.18 2.41
N VAL A 395 -14.51 11.51 3.55
CA VAL A 395 -13.48 10.65 4.16
C VAL A 395 -14.03 9.24 4.24
N THR A 396 -13.46 8.31 3.48
CA THR A 396 -13.81 6.89 3.48
C THR A 396 -12.77 6.10 4.24
N VAL A 397 -13.18 5.24 5.16
CA VAL A 397 -12.30 4.30 5.84
C VAL A 397 -12.69 2.87 5.50
N THR A 398 -11.71 2.05 5.11
CA THR A 398 -11.88 0.63 4.79
C THR A 398 -10.92 -0.23 5.62
N ALA A 399 -11.34 -1.44 6.01
CA ALA A 399 -10.50 -2.40 6.72
C ALA A 399 -10.98 -3.83 6.43
N SER A 400 -10.05 -4.78 6.28
CA SER A 400 -10.41 -6.19 6.01
C SER A 400 -11.20 -6.76 7.19
N GLY A 401 -12.36 -7.36 6.90
CA GLY A 401 -13.31 -7.85 7.92
C GLY A 401 -14.25 -6.80 8.53
N TYR A 402 -14.34 -5.60 7.94
CA TYR A 402 -15.26 -4.54 8.37
C TYR A 402 -15.95 -3.87 7.18
N LEU A 403 -17.23 -3.51 7.35
CA LEU A 403 -17.92 -2.68 6.37
C LEU A 403 -17.25 -1.28 6.31
N PRO A 404 -16.96 -0.75 5.12
CA PRO A 404 -16.31 0.55 4.99
C PRO A 404 -17.27 1.68 5.38
N GLN A 405 -16.74 2.73 6.01
CA GLN A 405 -17.54 3.86 6.51
C GLN A 405 -17.08 5.17 5.88
N THR A 406 -18.00 5.84 5.19
CA THR A 406 -17.78 7.18 4.63
C THR A 406 -18.40 8.25 5.52
N LYS A 407 -17.66 9.32 5.79
CA LYS A 407 -18.14 10.53 6.44
C LYS A 407 -18.01 11.72 5.49
N TYR A 408 -19.15 12.32 5.16
CA TYR A 408 -19.27 13.35 4.13
C TYR A 408 -19.16 14.77 4.71
N ASN A 409 -18.72 15.72 3.89
CA ASN A 409 -18.68 17.17 4.19
C ASN A 409 -17.87 17.54 5.45
N ILE A 410 -16.77 16.83 5.72
CA ILE A 410 -15.86 17.12 6.83
C ILE A 410 -15.13 18.44 6.58
N ASN A 411 -15.47 19.45 7.38
CA ASN A 411 -14.94 20.81 7.28
C ASN A 411 -13.63 20.95 8.05
N VAL A 412 -12.51 20.71 7.37
CA VAL A 412 -11.16 21.00 7.87
C VAL A 412 -10.95 22.51 7.81
N THR A 413 -10.52 23.12 8.92
CA THR A 413 -10.32 24.59 8.98
C THR A 413 -8.92 25.02 9.39
N ASN A 414 -8.12 24.11 9.97
CA ASN A 414 -6.77 24.36 10.53
C ASN A 414 -6.62 25.60 11.43
N LYS A 415 -7.73 26.14 11.97
CA LYS A 415 -7.74 27.34 12.84
C LYS A 415 -6.97 27.15 14.16
N ASN A 416 -6.78 25.90 14.59
CA ASN A 416 -5.95 25.56 15.73
C ASN A 416 -4.80 24.65 15.29
N ILE A 417 -3.67 25.26 14.91
CA ILE A 417 -2.41 24.56 14.54
C ILE A 417 -1.74 23.78 15.69
N THR A 418 -2.42 23.57 16.82
CA THR A 418 -1.93 22.77 17.95
C THR A 418 -2.70 21.47 18.15
N ASN A 419 -3.79 21.24 17.40
CA ASN A 419 -4.51 19.98 17.38
C ASN A 419 -5.38 19.82 16.12
N ALA A 420 -5.09 18.80 15.30
CA ALA A 420 -5.90 18.42 14.14
C ALA A 420 -7.35 18.07 14.51
N LEU A 421 -8.27 18.16 13.55
CA LEU A 421 -9.69 17.86 13.76
C LEU A 421 -9.88 16.38 14.11
N ARG A 422 -10.46 16.11 15.29
CA ARG A 422 -10.74 14.73 15.70
C ARG A 422 -11.92 14.15 14.91
N LEU A 423 -11.69 13.03 14.23
CA LEU A 423 -12.65 12.30 13.41
C LEU A 423 -12.41 10.80 13.60
N ASP A 424 -13.02 10.22 14.64
CA ASP A 424 -12.97 8.78 14.90
C ASP A 424 -13.96 8.03 13.99
N PHE A 425 -13.69 6.76 13.71
CA PHE A 425 -14.56 5.85 12.96
C PHE A 425 -14.80 4.58 13.78
N ASP A 426 -16.07 4.24 14.00
CA ASP A 426 -16.49 2.98 14.57
C ASP A 426 -17.00 2.13 13.39
N LEU A 427 -16.14 1.30 12.82
CA LEU A 427 -16.47 0.42 11.70
C LEU A 427 -17.26 -0.78 12.21
N GLN A 428 -18.29 -1.20 11.49
CA GLN A 428 -19.07 -2.37 11.89
C GLN A 428 -18.30 -3.65 11.54
N PRO A 429 -18.08 -4.58 12.51
CA PRO A 429 -17.63 -5.94 12.23
C PRO A 429 -18.51 -6.54 11.17
N GLY A 430 -17.83 -6.92 10.09
CA GLY A 430 -18.41 -6.86 8.76
C GLY A 430 -17.47 -7.54 7.79
N SER A 431 -17.09 -8.77 8.12
CA SER A 431 -17.18 -9.77 7.09
C SER A 431 -18.58 -9.69 6.49
N VAL A 432 -18.68 -9.35 5.21
CA VAL A 432 -19.56 -10.16 4.34
C VAL A 432 -19.21 -11.59 4.70
N ASP A 433 -20.16 -12.38 5.23
CA ASP A 433 -19.79 -13.59 5.98
C ASP A 433 -19.30 -14.69 5.03
N VAL A 434 -18.01 -14.62 4.71
CA VAL A 434 -17.31 -15.61 3.91
C VAL A 434 -16.75 -16.75 4.76
N SER A 435 -17.40 -17.04 5.89
CA SER A 435 -17.85 -18.41 6.08
C SER A 435 -19.14 -18.64 5.26
N ILE A 436 -19.04 -18.53 3.93
CA ILE A 436 -20.10 -18.99 3.01
C ILE A 436 -20.34 -20.45 3.38
N SER A 437 -21.45 -20.72 4.07
CA SER A 437 -21.75 -22.09 4.49
C SER A 437 -21.98 -22.92 3.23
N SER A 438 -21.89 -24.25 3.33
CA SER A 438 -22.23 -25.11 2.18
C SER A 438 -23.66 -24.88 1.67
N GLN A 439 -24.54 -24.32 2.50
CA GLN A 439 -25.91 -23.95 2.18
C GLN A 439 -26.00 -22.59 1.45
N ASP A 440 -25.13 -21.63 1.80
CA ASP A 440 -25.04 -20.33 1.13
C ASP A 440 -24.29 -20.42 -0.20
N ALA A 441 -23.25 -21.26 -0.29
CA ALA A 441 -22.58 -21.58 -1.55
C ALA A 441 -23.56 -22.18 -2.56
N THR A 442 -24.40 -23.12 -2.10
CA THR A 442 -25.46 -23.73 -2.90
C THR A 442 -26.53 -22.71 -3.31
N SER A 443 -26.83 -21.73 -2.45
CA SER A 443 -27.81 -20.67 -2.74
C SER A 443 -27.27 -19.68 -3.78
N MET A 444 -26.03 -19.24 -3.65
CA MET A 444 -25.35 -18.35 -4.62
C MET A 444 -25.14 -19.03 -5.97
N ASN A 445 -24.70 -20.29 -5.99
CA ASN A 445 -24.55 -21.04 -7.25
C ASN A 445 -25.88 -21.11 -8.00
N LYS A 446 -27.01 -21.39 -7.31
CA LYS A 446 -28.34 -21.38 -7.92
C LYS A 446 -28.74 -20.01 -8.51
N ILE A 447 -28.29 -18.90 -7.93
CA ILE A 447 -28.50 -17.56 -8.50
C ILE A 447 -27.65 -17.40 -9.78
N TYR A 448 -26.39 -17.80 -9.75
CA TYR A 448 -25.47 -17.74 -10.89
C TYR A 448 -25.94 -18.65 -12.05
N ASP A 449 -26.44 -19.86 -11.74
CA ASP A 449 -27.12 -20.75 -12.69
C ASP A 449 -28.34 -20.08 -13.32
N THR A 450 -29.12 -19.35 -12.53
CA THR A 450 -30.30 -18.61 -13.00
C THR A 450 -29.90 -17.47 -13.93
N LEU A 451 -28.85 -16.71 -13.59
CA LEU A 451 -28.30 -15.62 -14.41
C LEU A 451 -27.73 -16.15 -15.74
N SER A 452 -26.95 -17.23 -15.71
CA SER A 452 -26.49 -17.95 -16.92
C SER A 452 -27.66 -18.39 -17.80
N ASN A 453 -28.71 -18.98 -17.22
CA ASN A 453 -29.90 -19.40 -17.97
C ASN A 453 -30.64 -18.22 -18.63
N TYR A 454 -30.60 -17.02 -18.05
CA TYR A 454 -31.10 -15.81 -18.71
C TYR A 454 -30.15 -15.32 -19.81
N SER A 455 -28.83 -15.29 -19.59
CA SER A 455 -27.85 -14.92 -20.64
C SER A 455 -27.93 -15.85 -21.85
N ARG A 456 -28.00 -17.18 -21.65
CA ARG A 456 -28.21 -18.18 -22.72
C ARG A 456 -29.52 -17.99 -23.49
N LYS A 457 -30.59 -17.53 -22.84
CA LYS A 457 -31.84 -17.15 -23.52
C LYS A 457 -31.72 -15.84 -24.29
N LEU A 458 -30.95 -14.85 -23.81
CA LEU A 458 -30.69 -13.60 -24.53
C LEU A 458 -29.80 -13.80 -25.77
N MET A 459 -28.93 -14.81 -25.76
CA MET A 459 -28.14 -15.24 -26.94
C MET A 459 -28.97 -16.06 -27.96
N SER A 460 -30.19 -16.46 -27.63
CA SER A 460 -31.10 -17.22 -28.51
C SER A 460 -32.17 -16.30 -29.09
N VAL A 461 -32.24 -16.18 -30.43
CA VAL A 461 -33.11 -15.20 -31.12
C VAL A 461 -34.57 -15.25 -30.65
N ASP A 462 -35.18 -16.43 -30.63
CA ASP A 462 -36.59 -16.59 -30.26
C ASP A 462 -36.84 -16.25 -28.78
N SER A 463 -35.96 -16.71 -27.88
CA SER A 463 -36.10 -16.53 -26.43
C SER A 463 -35.74 -15.11 -25.97
N ARG A 464 -34.79 -14.44 -26.63
CA ARG A 464 -34.41 -13.05 -26.36
C ARG A 464 -35.61 -12.13 -26.56
N ASP A 465 -36.26 -12.26 -27.71
CA ASP A 465 -37.35 -11.39 -28.10
C ASP A 465 -38.60 -11.64 -27.23
N GLU A 466 -38.72 -12.79 -26.55
CA GLU A 466 -39.70 -13.00 -25.48
C GLU A 466 -39.28 -12.35 -24.15
N LEU A 467 -38.03 -12.57 -23.69
CA LEU A 467 -37.53 -11.98 -22.44
C LEU A 467 -37.55 -10.44 -22.44
N LEU A 468 -37.17 -9.81 -23.55
CA LEU A 468 -37.15 -8.35 -23.67
C LEU A 468 -38.56 -7.73 -23.64
N LYS A 469 -39.62 -8.49 -23.94
CA LYS A 469 -41.03 -8.04 -23.77
C LYS A 469 -41.51 -8.07 -22.31
N LEU A 470 -40.76 -8.74 -21.42
CA LEU A 470 -41.01 -8.77 -19.97
C LEU A 470 -40.25 -7.66 -19.21
N LEU A 471 -39.58 -6.77 -19.95
CA LEU A 471 -38.88 -5.60 -19.42
C LEU A 471 -39.61 -4.33 -19.83
N ILE A 472 -39.65 -3.37 -18.90
CA ILE A 472 -40.27 -2.07 -19.07
C ILE A 472 -39.27 -1.15 -19.77
N GLU A 473 -39.59 -0.71 -20.99
CA GLU A 473 -38.86 0.39 -21.63
C GLU A 473 -39.10 1.70 -20.89
N PRO A 474 -38.10 2.58 -20.74
CA PRO A 474 -38.30 3.89 -20.12
C PRO A 474 -39.16 4.82 -20.97
N ALA A 475 -39.80 5.80 -20.33
CA ALA A 475 -40.78 6.67 -20.98
C ALA A 475 -40.16 7.82 -21.80
N ASP A 476 -38.92 8.22 -21.48
CA ASP A 476 -38.24 9.34 -22.14
C ASP A 476 -37.84 8.98 -23.57
N LYS A 477 -38.02 9.91 -24.52
CA LYS A 477 -37.54 9.73 -25.90
C LYS A 477 -36.02 9.66 -25.96
N PHE A 478 -35.49 9.06 -27.03
CA PHE A 478 -34.08 9.23 -27.36
C PHE A 478 -33.81 10.64 -27.86
N GLN A 479 -32.69 11.19 -27.41
CA GLN A 479 -32.13 12.48 -27.79
C GLN A 479 -30.62 12.42 -27.54
N TYR A 480 -29.82 13.26 -28.18
CA TYR A 480 -28.42 13.42 -27.81
C TYR A 480 -28.24 14.25 -26.54
N HIS A 481 -27.48 13.73 -25.58
CA HIS A 481 -27.21 14.41 -24.31
C HIS A 481 -25.85 15.11 -24.34
N ASN A 482 -25.85 16.44 -24.48
CA ASN A 482 -24.69 17.26 -24.17
C ASN A 482 -24.20 17.02 -22.73
N TYR A 483 -22.98 17.42 -22.40
CA TYR A 483 -22.35 17.10 -21.12
C TYR A 483 -23.20 17.53 -19.91
N GLU A 484 -23.80 18.73 -19.93
CA GLU A 484 -24.65 19.19 -18.84
C GLU A 484 -25.95 18.36 -18.71
N SER A 485 -26.63 18.07 -19.82
CA SER A 485 -27.83 17.24 -19.84
C SER A 485 -27.57 15.79 -19.40
N MET A 486 -26.44 15.21 -19.81
CA MET A 486 -25.99 13.89 -19.35
C MET A 486 -25.78 13.90 -17.83
N VAL A 487 -25.02 14.87 -17.32
CA VAL A 487 -24.73 15.00 -15.88
C VAL A 487 -26.02 15.23 -15.07
N ASN A 488 -26.96 15.98 -15.61
CA ASN A 488 -28.27 16.18 -15.00
C ASN A 488 -29.11 14.89 -14.99
N LYS A 489 -29.13 14.11 -16.08
CA LYS A 489 -29.84 12.81 -16.13
C LYS A 489 -29.23 11.78 -15.18
N LEU A 490 -27.90 11.70 -15.07
CA LEU A 490 -27.22 10.86 -14.08
C LEU A 490 -27.58 11.26 -12.64
N LYS A 491 -27.60 12.56 -12.35
CA LYS A 491 -28.01 13.09 -11.03
C LYS A 491 -29.50 12.88 -10.73
N GLU A 492 -30.36 12.95 -11.73
CA GLU A 492 -31.79 12.65 -11.62
C GLU A 492 -32.01 11.18 -11.29
N LEU A 493 -31.43 10.26 -12.07
CA LEU A 493 -31.52 8.82 -11.84
C LEU A 493 -30.97 8.45 -10.47
N ASN A 494 -29.81 9.00 -10.09
CA ASN A 494 -29.24 8.77 -8.75
C ASN A 494 -30.12 9.29 -7.60
N LYS A 495 -30.87 10.37 -7.83
CA LYS A 495 -31.82 10.93 -6.85
C LYS A 495 -33.14 10.14 -6.80
N GLN A 496 -33.52 9.49 -7.90
CA GLN A 496 -34.74 8.70 -8.01
C GLN A 496 -34.56 7.27 -7.48
N TYR A 497 -33.35 6.70 -7.62
CA TYR A 497 -33.02 5.32 -7.27
C TYR A 497 -31.87 5.18 -6.23
N PRO A 498 -31.75 6.06 -5.21
CA PRO A 498 -30.54 6.20 -4.37
C PRO A 498 -30.19 4.96 -3.53
N ASN A 499 -31.09 3.98 -3.42
CA ASN A 499 -30.84 2.72 -2.75
C ASN A 499 -30.08 1.71 -3.63
N ILE A 500 -30.02 1.92 -4.95
CA ILE A 500 -29.35 1.04 -5.90
C ILE A 500 -28.33 1.77 -6.81
N THR A 501 -28.09 3.07 -6.58
CA THR A 501 -27.20 3.88 -7.40
C THR A 501 -26.26 4.74 -6.59
N SER A 502 -25.03 4.91 -7.07
CA SER A 502 -24.09 5.93 -6.59
C SER A 502 -23.37 6.58 -7.77
N ILE A 503 -23.28 7.91 -7.81
CA ILE A 503 -22.50 8.65 -8.82
C ILE A 503 -21.22 9.21 -8.23
N TYR A 504 -20.14 9.12 -9.00
CA TYR A 504 -18.83 9.69 -8.65
C TYR A 504 -18.07 10.11 -9.92
N SER A 505 -17.00 10.88 -9.74
CA SER A 505 -16.09 11.29 -10.81
C SER A 505 -14.76 10.57 -10.63
N ILE A 506 -14.22 9.95 -11.69
CA ILE A 506 -12.90 9.29 -11.62
C ILE A 506 -11.72 10.24 -11.85
N GLY A 507 -12.01 11.48 -12.29
CA GLY A 507 -11.02 12.46 -12.68
C GLY A 507 -11.65 13.56 -13.53
N LYS A 508 -10.82 14.35 -14.22
CA LYS A 508 -11.31 15.42 -15.10
C LYS A 508 -10.63 15.37 -16.47
N SER A 509 -11.36 15.78 -17.49
CA SER A 509 -10.84 15.96 -18.85
C SER A 509 -9.87 17.14 -18.95
N VAL A 510 -9.27 17.33 -20.12
CA VAL A 510 -8.45 18.50 -20.48
C VAL A 510 -9.19 19.82 -20.22
N GLU A 511 -10.42 19.98 -20.71
CA GLU A 511 -11.30 21.13 -20.47
C GLU A 511 -12.01 21.09 -19.09
N LYS A 512 -11.53 20.25 -18.17
CA LYS A 512 -11.96 20.15 -16.76
C LYS A 512 -13.41 19.69 -16.53
N ARG A 513 -14.01 18.99 -17.50
CA ARG A 513 -15.26 18.25 -17.30
C ARG A 513 -15.00 17.04 -16.42
N ASP A 514 -15.94 16.69 -15.55
CA ASP A 514 -15.85 15.52 -14.69
C ASP A 514 -16.14 14.24 -15.46
N LEU A 515 -15.33 13.21 -15.20
CA LEU A 515 -15.42 11.90 -15.84
C LEU A 515 -16.36 11.02 -15.00
N TRP A 516 -17.66 11.22 -15.21
CA TRP A 516 -18.71 10.61 -14.40
C TRP A 516 -18.89 9.12 -14.64
N VAL A 517 -19.01 8.39 -13.53
CA VAL A 517 -19.43 6.99 -13.46
C VAL A 517 -20.66 6.89 -12.56
N ILE A 518 -21.60 6.02 -12.90
CA ILE A 518 -22.66 5.57 -12.00
C ILE A 518 -22.49 4.08 -11.69
N ILE A 519 -22.60 3.73 -10.42
CA ILE A 519 -22.64 2.34 -9.93
C ILE A 519 -24.10 1.92 -9.86
N ILE A 520 -24.40 0.67 -10.23
CA ILE A 520 -25.69 0.01 -10.04
C ILE A 520 -25.43 -1.35 -9.37
N SER A 521 -25.89 -1.48 -8.13
CA SER A 521 -25.87 -2.66 -7.24
C SER A 521 -26.81 -2.34 -6.07
N ASP A 522 -27.34 -3.31 -5.33
CA ASP A 522 -28.13 -3.00 -4.13
C ASP A 522 -27.29 -2.49 -2.94
N GLN A 523 -25.96 -2.67 -2.99
CA GLN A 523 -24.99 -2.03 -2.08
C GLN A 523 -24.05 -1.07 -2.83
N PRO A 524 -24.57 -0.02 -3.51
CA PRO A 524 -23.81 0.74 -4.52
C PRO A 524 -22.59 1.50 -3.96
N LEU A 525 -22.51 1.72 -2.64
CA LEU A 525 -21.40 2.42 -1.98
C LEU A 525 -20.20 1.53 -1.65
N ILE A 526 -20.36 0.20 -1.62
CA ILE A 526 -19.33 -0.72 -1.12
C ILE A 526 -19.15 -1.88 -2.10
N HIS A 527 -17.93 -2.36 -2.26
CA HIS A 527 -17.68 -3.69 -2.82
C HIS A 527 -18.09 -4.76 -1.79
N GLU A 528 -18.87 -5.76 -2.18
CA GLU A 528 -19.19 -6.92 -1.33
C GLU A 528 -18.33 -8.14 -1.71
N ALA A 529 -17.77 -8.81 -0.71
CA ALA A 529 -16.81 -9.89 -0.94
C ALA A 529 -17.46 -11.07 -1.69
N GLY A 530 -16.98 -11.38 -2.89
CA GLY A 530 -17.60 -12.39 -3.76
C GLY A 530 -18.77 -11.90 -4.63
N GLU A 531 -19.07 -10.60 -4.63
CA GLU A 531 -19.79 -9.90 -5.70
C GLU A 531 -18.78 -9.47 -6.79
N PRO A 532 -18.93 -9.89 -8.06
CA PRO A 532 -18.04 -9.48 -9.14
C PRO A 532 -18.34 -8.05 -9.58
N GLU A 533 -17.29 -7.26 -9.84
CA GLU A 533 -17.43 -5.95 -10.44
C GLU A 533 -17.25 -6.00 -11.96
N VAL A 534 -18.14 -5.31 -12.67
CA VAL A 534 -18.13 -5.18 -14.14
C VAL A 534 -18.25 -3.73 -14.54
N ARG A 535 -17.77 -3.37 -15.73
CA ARG A 535 -17.96 -2.01 -16.24
C ARG A 535 -18.31 -1.91 -17.72
N TYR A 536 -19.00 -0.83 -18.04
CA TYR A 536 -19.11 -0.30 -19.40
C TYR A 536 -18.46 1.07 -19.49
N VAL A 537 -17.68 1.27 -20.55
CA VAL A 537 -17.12 2.56 -20.95
C VAL A 537 -17.61 2.87 -22.36
N GLY A 538 -18.19 4.04 -22.58
CA GLY A 538 -18.57 4.51 -23.91
C GLY A 538 -17.81 5.75 -24.32
N ASN A 539 -17.78 6.03 -25.64
CA ASN A 539 -17.45 7.36 -26.16
C ASN A 539 -16.05 7.83 -25.68
N ILE A 540 -15.08 6.92 -25.78
CA ILE A 540 -13.62 7.18 -25.67
C ILE A 540 -13.11 7.97 -26.88
N HIS A 541 -13.73 7.73 -28.05
CA HIS A 541 -13.71 8.66 -29.16
C HIS A 541 -14.96 9.53 -29.09
N GLY A 542 -14.81 10.86 -29.15
CA GLY A 542 -15.94 11.77 -28.96
C GLY A 542 -16.96 11.76 -30.10
N ASP A 543 -16.52 11.41 -31.31
CA ASP A 543 -17.35 11.27 -32.52
C ASP A 543 -18.20 9.99 -32.56
N GLU A 544 -17.93 9.03 -31.66
CA GLU A 544 -18.63 7.75 -31.57
C GLU A 544 -19.66 7.79 -30.44
N SER A 545 -20.88 8.24 -30.78
CA SER A 545 -21.90 8.66 -29.81
C SER A 545 -22.92 7.57 -29.45
N VAL A 546 -23.08 6.52 -30.25
CA VAL A 546 -24.06 5.44 -30.02
C VAL A 546 -23.87 4.79 -28.64
N GLY A 547 -22.62 4.52 -28.24
CA GLY A 547 -22.29 3.94 -26.93
C GLY A 547 -22.71 4.83 -25.75
N ARG A 548 -22.51 6.15 -25.87
CA ARG A 548 -22.92 7.13 -24.85
C ARG A 548 -24.41 7.08 -24.57
N GLU A 549 -25.22 7.23 -25.62
CA GLU A 549 -26.68 7.30 -25.47
C GLU A 549 -27.29 5.94 -25.11
N CYS A 550 -26.72 4.83 -25.61
CA CYS A 550 -27.11 3.50 -25.18
C CYS A 550 -26.81 3.25 -23.70
N LEU A 551 -25.69 3.75 -23.15
CA LEU A 551 -25.37 3.60 -21.74
C LEU A 551 -26.22 4.50 -20.83
N ILE A 552 -26.49 5.75 -21.23
CA ILE A 552 -27.46 6.62 -20.53
C ILE A 552 -28.82 5.93 -20.41
N ARG A 553 -29.28 5.28 -21.50
CA ARG A 553 -30.49 4.47 -21.47
C ARG A 553 -30.36 3.21 -20.61
N PHE A 554 -29.23 2.51 -20.68
CA PHE A 554 -29.03 1.24 -19.98
C PHE A 554 -29.13 1.41 -18.46
N ILE A 555 -28.57 2.50 -17.92
CA ILE A 555 -28.70 2.90 -16.52
C ILE A 555 -30.17 3.03 -16.13
N GLU A 556 -30.94 3.80 -16.91
CA GLU A 556 -32.37 4.01 -16.68
C GLU A 556 -33.18 2.70 -16.80
N TYR A 557 -32.87 1.85 -17.79
CA TYR A 557 -33.52 0.57 -18.02
C TYR A 557 -33.34 -0.40 -16.85
N LEU A 558 -32.12 -0.49 -16.31
CA LEU A 558 -31.80 -1.27 -15.11
C LEU A 558 -32.60 -0.75 -13.90
N CYS A 559 -32.51 0.56 -13.62
CA CYS A 559 -33.22 1.20 -12.51
C CYS A 559 -34.75 1.06 -12.60
N VAL A 560 -35.33 1.23 -13.79
CA VAL A 560 -36.78 1.10 -14.02
C VAL A 560 -37.26 -0.34 -13.85
N ASN A 561 -36.43 -1.35 -14.12
CA ASN A 561 -36.81 -2.76 -14.02
C ASN A 561 -36.46 -3.45 -12.68
N TYR A 562 -35.62 -2.83 -11.85
CA TYR A 562 -35.30 -3.33 -10.52
C TYR A 562 -36.57 -3.55 -9.66
N ARG A 563 -36.64 -4.72 -9.00
CA ARG A 563 -37.80 -5.24 -8.23
C ARG A 563 -39.12 -5.36 -9.02
N LYS A 564 -39.07 -5.27 -10.36
CA LYS A 564 -40.22 -5.53 -11.26
C LYS A 564 -39.97 -6.69 -12.22
N ASN A 565 -38.71 -6.90 -12.61
CA ASN A 565 -38.28 -8.03 -13.41
C ASN A 565 -37.29 -8.89 -12.63
N ASP A 566 -37.53 -10.21 -12.57
CA ASP A 566 -36.77 -11.18 -11.77
C ASP A 566 -35.28 -11.24 -12.14
N TYR A 567 -34.97 -11.16 -13.44
CA TYR A 567 -33.60 -11.22 -13.96
C TYR A 567 -32.82 -9.96 -13.60
N VAL A 568 -33.35 -8.77 -13.90
CA VAL A 568 -32.69 -7.50 -13.56
C VAL A 568 -32.55 -7.30 -12.05
N THR A 569 -33.49 -7.82 -11.26
CA THR A 569 -33.39 -7.80 -9.80
C THR A 569 -32.21 -8.67 -9.33
N LYS A 570 -32.12 -9.94 -9.75
CA LYS A 570 -30.96 -10.80 -9.46
C LYS A 570 -29.64 -10.23 -9.97
N LEU A 571 -29.65 -9.56 -11.12
CA LEU A 571 -28.46 -8.96 -11.72
C LEU A 571 -27.89 -7.83 -10.85
N ILE A 572 -28.76 -6.99 -10.30
CA ILE A 572 -28.39 -5.84 -9.45
C ILE A 572 -28.12 -6.26 -8.00
N ASP A 573 -28.80 -7.31 -7.49
CA ASP A 573 -28.58 -7.85 -6.15
C ASP A 573 -27.33 -8.79 -6.05
N ASN A 574 -26.53 -8.97 -7.12
CA ASN A 574 -25.42 -9.94 -7.16
C ASN A 574 -24.23 -9.55 -8.09
N ILE A 575 -24.22 -8.38 -8.73
CA ILE A 575 -23.15 -7.91 -9.62
C ILE A 575 -23.04 -6.39 -9.50
N ARG A 576 -21.82 -5.87 -9.30
CA ARG A 576 -21.57 -4.44 -9.18
C ARG A 576 -21.28 -3.82 -10.54
N ILE A 577 -22.28 -3.14 -11.11
CA ILE A 577 -22.23 -2.63 -12.48
C ILE A 577 -21.80 -1.15 -12.48
N HIS A 578 -20.61 -0.84 -12.98
CA HIS A 578 -20.12 0.54 -13.13
C HIS A 578 -20.28 1.02 -14.57
N ILE A 579 -20.93 2.16 -14.80
CA ILE A 579 -21.21 2.67 -16.15
C ILE A 579 -20.64 4.09 -16.31
N MET A 580 -19.70 4.22 -17.25
CA MET A 580 -19.17 5.48 -17.77
C MET A 580 -19.75 5.77 -19.16
N PRO A 581 -20.71 6.69 -19.31
CA PRO A 581 -21.28 7.00 -20.63
C PRO A 581 -20.31 7.75 -21.57
N THR A 582 -19.29 8.42 -21.03
CA THR A 582 -18.31 9.15 -21.84
C THR A 582 -16.96 9.19 -21.13
N MET A 583 -15.92 8.72 -21.81
CA MET A 583 -14.52 8.91 -21.41
C MET A 583 -13.91 10.16 -22.07
N ASN A 584 -14.41 10.57 -23.24
CA ASN A 584 -14.02 11.80 -23.94
C ASN A 584 -15.19 12.79 -24.05
N PRO A 585 -15.59 13.45 -22.94
CA PRO A 585 -16.66 14.44 -22.97
C PRO A 585 -16.29 15.67 -23.80
N ASP A 586 -14.99 15.95 -23.97
CA ASP A 586 -14.50 17.14 -24.69
C ASP A 586 -14.65 16.99 -26.21
N GLY A 587 -14.29 15.83 -26.75
CA GLY A 587 -14.49 15.49 -28.16
C GLY A 587 -15.97 15.38 -28.55
N PHE A 588 -16.82 14.83 -27.68
CA PHE A 588 -18.27 14.82 -27.92
C PHE A 588 -18.85 16.24 -27.98
N GLU A 589 -18.44 17.09 -27.05
CA GLU A 589 -18.83 18.49 -26.96
C GLU A 589 -18.34 19.36 -28.13
N TYR A 590 -17.38 18.86 -28.94
CA TYR A 590 -16.91 19.48 -30.18
C TYR A 590 -17.84 19.16 -31.37
N GLU A 591 -18.25 17.90 -31.55
CA GLU A 591 -19.15 17.49 -32.65
C GLU A 591 -20.58 18.01 -32.44
N TYR A 592 -21.09 17.87 -31.19
CA TYR A 592 -22.44 18.31 -30.78
C TYR A 592 -22.66 19.82 -31.02
N LYS A 593 -21.61 20.64 -30.89
CA LYS A 593 -21.71 22.09 -31.10
C LYS A 593 -21.66 22.53 -32.57
N GLN A 594 -21.17 21.67 -33.47
CA GLN A 594 -20.92 22.06 -34.86
C GLN A 594 -21.93 21.50 -35.86
N THR A 595 -22.26 20.20 -35.78
CA THR A 595 -23.03 19.56 -36.87
C THR A 595 -24.08 18.53 -36.45
N ASN A 596 -24.02 17.99 -35.21
CA ASN A 596 -24.77 16.79 -34.80
C ASN A 596 -24.53 15.56 -35.71
N HIS A 597 -23.34 15.49 -36.33
CA HIS A 597 -22.86 14.39 -37.15
C HIS A 597 -21.35 14.20 -36.89
N ALA A 598 -20.79 13.04 -37.26
CA ALA A 598 -19.36 12.79 -37.10
C ALA A 598 -18.56 13.56 -38.17
N THR A 599 -17.91 14.67 -37.78
CA THR A 599 -16.89 15.31 -38.63
C THR A 599 -15.53 14.61 -38.50
N GLY A 600 -15.33 13.85 -37.43
CA GLY A 600 -14.05 13.23 -37.04
C GLY A 600 -13.13 14.18 -36.29
N GLY A 601 -13.46 15.47 -36.20
CA GLY A 601 -12.68 16.46 -35.45
C GLY A 601 -12.80 16.30 -33.93
N GLY A 602 -13.89 15.69 -33.45
CA GLY A 602 -14.08 15.35 -32.03
C GLY A 602 -13.68 13.92 -31.67
N ARG A 603 -13.02 13.18 -32.57
CA ARG A 603 -12.51 11.83 -32.26
C ARG A 603 -11.54 11.85 -31.07
N ALA A 604 -10.53 12.71 -31.15
CA ALA A 604 -9.51 12.90 -30.14
C ALA A 604 -10.03 13.71 -28.93
N ASN A 605 -9.26 13.79 -27.84
CA ASN A 605 -9.54 14.73 -26.76
C ASN A 605 -9.17 16.18 -27.15
N ALA A 606 -9.36 17.15 -26.25
CA ALA A 606 -9.08 18.57 -26.54
C ALA A 606 -7.59 18.91 -26.78
N ASN A 607 -6.65 18.00 -26.46
CA ASN A 607 -5.23 18.12 -26.86
C ASN A 607 -4.94 17.50 -28.24
N HIS A 608 -5.99 17.05 -28.97
CA HIS A 608 -5.91 16.32 -30.23
C HIS A 608 -5.16 14.98 -30.16
N ILE A 609 -5.19 14.32 -28.98
CA ILE A 609 -4.66 12.96 -28.79
C ILE A 609 -5.79 11.94 -28.83
N ASP A 610 -5.59 10.85 -29.58
CA ASP A 610 -6.48 9.70 -29.57
C ASP A 610 -6.31 8.91 -28.26
N LEU A 611 -7.35 8.86 -27.43
CA LEU A 611 -7.29 8.22 -26.12
C LEU A 611 -7.10 6.70 -26.21
N ASN A 612 -7.52 6.06 -27.31
CA ASN A 612 -7.35 4.62 -27.52
C ASN A 612 -6.04 4.28 -28.26
N GLU A 613 -5.13 5.25 -28.41
CA GLU A 613 -3.73 5.04 -28.81
C GLU A 613 -2.76 5.66 -27.76
N ASN A 614 -3.25 5.93 -26.54
CA ASN A 614 -2.52 6.63 -25.46
C ASN A 614 -2.33 5.83 -24.14
N PHE A 615 -2.86 4.62 -24.00
CA PHE A 615 -2.52 3.74 -22.87
C PHE A 615 -1.08 3.21 -22.99
N PRO A 616 -0.46 2.72 -21.89
CA PRO A 616 0.86 2.10 -21.93
C PRO A 616 1.00 1.03 -23.03
N GLN A 617 1.93 1.23 -23.96
CA GLN A 617 2.21 0.26 -25.02
C GLN A 617 2.80 -1.04 -24.45
N ILE A 618 2.28 -2.17 -24.93
CA ILE A 618 2.67 -3.53 -24.53
C ILE A 618 3.41 -4.18 -25.70
N GLU A 619 4.66 -4.60 -25.49
CA GLU A 619 5.37 -5.45 -26.45
C GLU A 619 5.04 -6.94 -26.19
N LEU A 620 4.64 -7.64 -27.26
CA LEU A 620 4.28 -9.05 -27.26
C LEU A 620 5.44 -9.94 -27.77
N GLU A 621 5.58 -11.13 -27.21
CA GLU A 621 6.51 -12.18 -27.64
C GLU A 621 5.79 -13.52 -27.92
N PRO A 622 6.32 -14.41 -28.79
CA PRO A 622 5.70 -15.70 -29.08
C PRO A 622 5.71 -16.64 -27.88
N SER A 623 4.59 -17.34 -27.64
CA SER A 623 4.49 -18.34 -26.57
C SER A 623 5.23 -19.62 -26.94
N SER A 624 6.09 -20.10 -26.04
CA SER A 624 6.96 -21.26 -26.28
C SER A 624 6.16 -22.56 -26.55
N GLY A 625 6.06 -22.95 -27.82
CA GLY A 625 5.44 -24.21 -28.24
C GLY A 625 3.93 -24.12 -28.54
N LYS A 626 3.36 -22.91 -28.68
CA LYS A 626 1.96 -22.69 -29.04
C LYS A 626 1.80 -21.66 -30.17
N ASP A 627 0.64 -21.69 -30.82
CA ASP A 627 0.12 -20.61 -31.68
C ASP A 627 -0.58 -19.53 -30.83
N GLU A 628 0.15 -18.99 -29.85
CA GLU A 628 -0.29 -17.95 -28.90
C GLU A 628 0.82 -16.91 -28.76
N VAL A 629 0.47 -15.68 -28.41
CA VAL A 629 1.42 -14.63 -28.04
C VAL A 629 1.16 -14.18 -26.60
N VAL A 630 2.21 -13.71 -25.93
CA VAL A 630 2.16 -13.30 -24.52
C VAL A 630 2.79 -11.92 -24.37
N PRO A 631 2.37 -11.10 -23.38
CA PRO A 631 3.13 -9.93 -22.98
C PRO A 631 4.53 -10.38 -22.53
N LYS A 632 5.56 -9.60 -22.87
CA LYS A 632 6.90 -9.84 -22.33
C LYS A 632 6.88 -9.94 -20.80
N LYS A 633 7.76 -10.77 -20.24
CA LYS A 633 7.88 -11.03 -18.79
C LYS A 633 8.07 -9.80 -17.89
N GLU A 634 8.44 -8.65 -18.44
CA GLU A 634 8.50 -7.38 -17.70
C GLU A 634 7.12 -6.84 -17.31
N TYR A 635 6.09 -7.07 -18.14
CA TYR A 635 4.71 -6.65 -17.90
C TYR A 635 3.93 -7.60 -16.97
N ASN A 636 4.30 -8.88 -16.91
CA ASN A 636 3.54 -9.95 -16.25
C ASN A 636 3.74 -10.00 -14.71
N ASN A 637 3.77 -8.83 -14.03
CA ASN A 637 4.14 -8.67 -12.62
C ASN A 637 3.08 -7.91 -11.80
N ASN A 638 1.92 -8.53 -11.60
CA ASN A 638 0.71 -7.93 -11.02
C ASN A 638 0.92 -7.15 -9.69
N GLU A 639 1.90 -7.53 -8.86
CA GLU A 639 2.13 -6.89 -7.57
C GLU A 639 2.60 -5.42 -7.64
N ASN A 640 3.06 -4.92 -8.80
CA ASN A 640 3.64 -3.57 -8.95
C ASN A 640 2.91 -2.68 -9.98
N ASN A 641 1.70 -3.01 -10.42
CA ASN A 641 1.06 -2.33 -11.56
C ASN A 641 0.62 -0.89 -11.27
N LEU A 642 0.20 -0.57 -10.02
CA LEU A 642 -0.07 0.81 -9.61
C LEU A 642 1.19 1.66 -9.57
N ASP A 643 2.29 1.14 -9.01
CA ASP A 643 3.59 1.79 -9.05
C ASP A 643 4.01 2.04 -10.51
N GLN A 644 3.91 1.03 -11.38
CA GLN A 644 4.20 1.17 -12.82
C GLN A 644 3.32 2.19 -13.56
N PHE A 645 2.13 2.52 -13.04
CA PHE A 645 1.31 3.61 -13.56
C PHE A 645 1.71 4.98 -12.98
N ILE A 646 1.89 5.11 -11.66
CA ILE A 646 2.38 6.36 -11.03
C ILE A 646 3.74 6.76 -11.66
N LYS A 647 4.57 5.76 -11.96
CA LYS A 647 5.79 5.86 -12.76
C LYS A 647 5.63 6.54 -14.13
N LYS A 648 4.44 6.58 -14.71
CA LYS A 648 4.23 7.01 -16.12
C LYS A 648 3.06 7.97 -16.32
N GLN A 649 2.27 8.27 -15.28
CA GLN A 649 1.02 9.03 -15.37
C GLN A 649 1.12 10.32 -16.21
N ASN A 650 2.20 11.09 -16.06
CA ASN A 650 2.43 12.35 -16.77
C ASN A 650 2.63 12.22 -18.30
N GLN A 651 2.81 11.01 -18.84
CA GLN A 651 2.85 10.76 -20.30
C GLN A 651 1.45 10.56 -20.92
N PHE A 652 0.44 10.35 -20.09
CA PHE A 652 -0.92 10.04 -20.54
C PHE A 652 -1.84 11.25 -20.41
N GLN A 653 -2.86 11.30 -21.26
CA GLN A 653 -3.92 12.30 -21.18
C GLN A 653 -4.69 12.15 -19.86
N PRO A 654 -5.24 13.23 -19.27
CA PRO A 654 -5.88 13.16 -17.95
C PRO A 654 -7.10 12.23 -17.93
N GLU A 655 -7.76 12.02 -19.08
CA GLU A 655 -8.79 10.99 -19.25
C GLU A 655 -8.23 9.56 -19.08
N VAL A 656 -7.09 9.26 -19.69
CA VAL A 656 -6.40 7.96 -19.59
C VAL A 656 -5.81 7.75 -18.19
N GLN A 657 -5.24 8.79 -17.58
CA GLN A 657 -4.77 8.74 -16.19
C GLN A 657 -5.91 8.35 -15.23
N ALA A 658 -7.06 9.00 -15.38
CA ALA A 658 -8.25 8.72 -14.58
C ALA A 658 -8.78 7.29 -14.81
N ALA A 659 -8.86 6.85 -16.07
CA ALA A 659 -9.30 5.50 -16.42
C ALA A 659 -8.37 4.41 -15.87
N ILE A 660 -7.05 4.59 -15.96
CA ILE A 660 -6.07 3.65 -15.39
C ILE A 660 -6.20 3.59 -13.86
N HIS A 661 -6.18 4.74 -13.17
CA HIS A 661 -6.34 4.78 -11.72
C HIS A 661 -7.65 4.10 -11.27
N TRP A 662 -8.76 4.40 -11.95
CA TRP A 662 -10.07 3.77 -11.71
C TRP A 662 -10.04 2.24 -11.85
N SER A 663 -9.31 1.73 -12.84
CA SER A 663 -9.15 0.28 -13.10
C SER A 663 -8.26 -0.43 -12.08
N LEU A 664 -7.46 0.30 -11.29
CA LEU A 664 -6.52 -0.25 -10.31
C LEU A 664 -7.05 -0.24 -8.87
N ILE A 665 -8.13 0.49 -8.59
CA ILE A 665 -8.76 0.57 -7.25
C ILE A 665 -9.95 -0.39 -7.06
N TYR A 666 -10.59 -0.80 -8.15
CA TYR A 666 -11.76 -1.69 -8.17
C TYR A 666 -11.40 -3.05 -8.82
N PRO A 667 -11.89 -4.19 -8.30
CA PRO A 667 -11.58 -5.52 -8.82
C PRO A 667 -12.45 -5.86 -10.05
N PHE A 668 -12.31 -5.09 -11.14
CA PHE A 668 -13.03 -5.39 -12.38
C PHE A 668 -12.64 -6.76 -12.94
N VAL A 669 -13.66 -7.51 -13.34
CA VAL A 669 -13.55 -8.88 -13.87
C VAL A 669 -13.87 -8.93 -15.37
N LEU A 670 -14.81 -8.09 -15.82
CA LEU A 670 -15.33 -8.08 -17.19
C LEU A 670 -15.72 -6.67 -17.61
N SER A 671 -15.28 -6.25 -18.80
CA SER A 671 -15.52 -4.91 -19.32
C SER A 671 -15.89 -4.85 -20.79
N GLY A 672 -16.78 -3.92 -21.12
CA GLY A 672 -17.09 -3.56 -22.50
C GLY A 672 -16.73 -2.10 -22.79
N ASN A 673 -15.96 -1.88 -23.85
CA ASN A 673 -15.59 -0.56 -24.35
C ASN A 673 -16.35 -0.29 -25.65
N LEU A 674 -17.21 0.74 -25.70
CA LEU A 674 -18.23 0.93 -26.73
C LEU A 674 -17.83 2.01 -27.76
N HIS A 675 -17.65 1.59 -29.00
CA HIS A 675 -17.11 2.32 -30.15
C HIS A 675 -18.12 2.39 -31.31
N GLY A 676 -17.76 3.08 -32.39
CA GLY A 676 -18.54 3.14 -33.63
C GLY A 676 -17.68 3.26 -34.89
N GLY A 677 -18.21 2.78 -36.01
CA GLY A 677 -17.55 2.73 -37.31
C GLY A 677 -17.59 1.33 -37.95
N ALA A 678 -17.81 0.29 -37.16
CA ALA A 678 -18.10 -1.08 -37.62
C ALA A 678 -19.35 -1.66 -36.92
N LEU A 679 -19.60 -2.95 -37.06
CA LEU A 679 -20.57 -3.68 -36.25
C LEU A 679 -20.00 -5.06 -35.86
N LEU A 680 -19.29 -5.11 -34.73
CA LEU A 680 -18.59 -6.30 -34.26
C LEU A 680 -18.31 -6.23 -32.76
N ALA A 681 -17.92 -7.37 -32.18
CA ALA A 681 -17.19 -7.43 -30.91
C ALA A 681 -15.75 -7.94 -31.15
N SER A 682 -14.77 -7.09 -30.89
CA SER A 682 -13.34 -7.41 -31.01
C SER A 682 -12.67 -7.63 -29.66
N TYR A 683 -11.62 -8.45 -29.65
CA TYR A 683 -11.01 -8.96 -28.43
C TYR A 683 -9.48 -9.09 -28.54
N PRO A 684 -8.74 -9.12 -27.41
CA PRO A 684 -7.28 -9.10 -27.38
C PRO A 684 -6.57 -10.15 -28.24
N PHE A 685 -5.35 -9.87 -28.73
CA PHE A 685 -4.65 -8.59 -28.64
C PHE A 685 -4.98 -7.63 -29.80
N ASN A 686 -4.91 -6.33 -29.51
CA ASN A 686 -4.91 -5.20 -30.45
C ASN A 686 -3.59 -5.06 -31.22
N ASN A 687 -2.46 -5.39 -30.60
CA ASN A 687 -1.14 -5.35 -31.25
C ASN A 687 -0.60 -6.75 -31.59
N ARG A 688 0.59 -6.81 -32.19
CA ARG A 688 1.27 -8.03 -32.67
C ARG A 688 2.68 -8.16 -32.11
N VAL A 689 3.28 -9.35 -32.24
CA VAL A 689 4.73 -9.51 -32.10
C VAL A 689 5.45 -8.68 -33.16
N LYS A 690 6.45 -7.89 -32.73
CA LYS A 690 7.18 -6.93 -33.56
C LYS A 690 7.79 -7.61 -34.81
N GLY A 691 7.35 -7.17 -35.99
CA GLY A 691 7.78 -7.72 -37.29
C GLY A 691 6.82 -8.74 -37.92
N VAL A 692 5.75 -9.16 -37.22
CA VAL A 692 4.66 -9.97 -37.80
C VAL A 692 3.62 -9.04 -38.42
N ALA A 693 3.42 -9.12 -39.74
CA ALA A 693 2.52 -8.22 -40.46
C ALA A 693 1.03 -8.60 -40.39
N ASN A 694 0.71 -9.90 -40.49
CA ASN A 694 -0.65 -10.42 -40.70
C ASN A 694 -0.97 -11.61 -39.78
N GLY A 695 -2.25 -11.97 -39.63
CA GLY A 695 -2.74 -13.14 -38.87
C GLY A 695 -3.63 -12.77 -37.67
N GLU A 696 -4.00 -13.72 -36.82
CA GLU A 696 -4.53 -13.40 -35.47
C GLU A 696 -3.37 -13.09 -34.50
N SER A 697 -3.64 -12.36 -33.42
CA SER A 697 -2.73 -12.18 -32.29
C SER A 697 -3.38 -12.72 -31.02
N LYS A 698 -3.44 -14.05 -30.95
CA LYS A 698 -4.15 -14.83 -29.92
C LYS A 698 -3.49 -14.69 -28.55
N SER A 699 -4.25 -14.22 -27.57
CA SER A 699 -3.81 -14.18 -26.18
C SER A 699 -3.92 -15.56 -25.51
N PRO A 700 -3.36 -15.75 -24.29
CA PRO A 700 -3.53 -16.99 -23.52
C PRO A 700 -5.00 -17.38 -23.25
N ASP A 701 -5.91 -16.40 -23.20
CA ASP A 701 -7.34 -16.58 -22.98
C ASP A 701 -8.17 -16.43 -24.27
N ASP A 702 -7.57 -16.60 -25.44
CA ASP A 702 -8.25 -16.52 -26.76
C ASP A 702 -9.60 -17.27 -26.79
N SER A 703 -9.68 -18.47 -26.18
CA SER A 703 -10.94 -19.24 -26.10
C SER A 703 -11.99 -18.60 -25.19
N THR A 704 -11.58 -18.02 -24.06
CA THR A 704 -12.45 -17.31 -23.11
C THR A 704 -12.93 -15.99 -23.73
N LEU A 705 -12.03 -15.22 -24.33
CA LEU A 705 -12.33 -13.94 -24.97
C LEU A 705 -13.22 -14.11 -26.21
N LYS A 706 -13.02 -15.17 -27.02
CA LYS A 706 -13.93 -15.56 -28.11
C LYS A 706 -15.33 -15.93 -27.59
N MET A 707 -15.46 -16.53 -26.40
CA MET A 707 -16.76 -16.79 -25.76
C MET A 707 -17.45 -15.47 -25.34
N LEU A 708 -16.71 -14.57 -24.67
CA LEU A 708 -17.23 -13.27 -24.23
C LEU A 708 -17.69 -12.39 -25.41
N ALA A 709 -16.90 -12.31 -26.48
CA ALA A 709 -17.25 -11.57 -27.69
C ALA A 709 -18.49 -12.16 -28.40
N LYS A 710 -18.60 -13.49 -28.48
CA LYS A 710 -19.80 -14.15 -29.03
C LYS A 710 -21.05 -13.89 -28.19
N ALA A 711 -20.93 -13.77 -26.87
CA ALA A 711 -22.08 -13.49 -26.03
C ALA A 711 -22.73 -12.12 -26.33
N TYR A 712 -21.94 -11.11 -26.66
CA TYR A 712 -22.47 -9.84 -27.17
C TYR A 712 -23.07 -10.01 -28.58
N SER A 713 -22.28 -10.57 -29.49
CA SER A 713 -22.65 -10.68 -30.92
C SER A 713 -23.93 -11.49 -31.18
N GLN A 714 -24.11 -12.62 -30.49
CA GLN A 714 -25.28 -13.50 -30.62
C GLN A 714 -26.54 -12.89 -30.00
N ALA A 715 -26.40 -12.19 -28.88
CA ALA A 715 -27.52 -11.51 -28.24
C ALA A 715 -27.94 -10.23 -28.99
N HIS A 716 -27.04 -9.61 -29.77
CA HIS A 716 -27.37 -8.53 -30.69
C HIS A 716 -28.26 -9.02 -31.86
N THR A 717 -29.16 -8.19 -32.37
CA THR A 717 -30.13 -8.58 -33.43
C THR A 717 -29.52 -8.89 -34.81
N LYS A 718 -28.46 -8.15 -35.19
CA LYS A 718 -27.78 -8.20 -36.49
C LYS A 718 -26.33 -8.73 -36.45
N MET A 719 -25.52 -8.35 -35.45
CA MET A 719 -24.05 -8.54 -35.42
C MET A 719 -23.59 -9.96 -35.78
N PHE A 720 -24.13 -11.01 -35.13
CA PHE A 720 -23.75 -12.41 -35.40
C PHE A 720 -23.90 -12.89 -36.85
N LYS A 721 -24.71 -12.20 -37.67
CA LYS A 721 -24.93 -12.55 -39.08
C LYS A 721 -23.71 -12.22 -39.95
N GLY A 722 -22.82 -11.36 -39.47
CA GLY A 722 -21.69 -10.82 -40.23
C GLY A 722 -22.08 -9.86 -41.36
N ASP A 723 -23.37 -9.54 -41.49
CA ASP A 723 -23.92 -8.65 -42.52
C ASP A 723 -23.90 -7.21 -42.00
N SER A 724 -22.81 -6.49 -42.29
CA SER A 724 -22.58 -5.09 -41.91
C SER A 724 -21.79 -4.34 -43.00
N CYS A 725 -21.46 -3.07 -42.76
CA CYS A 725 -20.55 -2.29 -43.62
C CYS A 725 -19.21 -2.98 -43.91
N ILE A 726 -18.75 -3.85 -43.00
CA ILE A 726 -17.61 -4.74 -43.20
C ILE A 726 -18.04 -6.14 -42.72
N ILE A 727 -17.68 -7.18 -43.49
CA ILE A 727 -18.13 -8.57 -43.20
C ILE A 727 -17.22 -9.21 -42.15
N PHE A 728 -17.79 -9.63 -41.02
CA PHE A 728 -17.10 -10.35 -39.95
C PHE A 728 -17.84 -11.65 -39.60
N HIS A 729 -17.19 -12.80 -39.72
CA HIS A 729 -17.80 -14.08 -39.37
C HIS A 729 -18.15 -14.14 -37.87
N ASP A 730 -19.32 -14.69 -37.55
CA ASP A 730 -19.94 -14.68 -36.21
C ASP A 730 -20.05 -13.28 -35.56
N GLY A 731 -19.87 -12.19 -36.31
CA GLY A 731 -19.85 -10.81 -35.79
C GLY A 731 -18.69 -10.50 -34.84
N ILE A 732 -17.60 -11.27 -34.89
CA ILE A 732 -16.44 -11.10 -34.00
C ILE A 732 -15.11 -11.08 -34.76
N THR A 733 -14.07 -10.49 -34.17
CA THR A 733 -12.70 -10.58 -34.70
C THR A 733 -11.66 -10.44 -33.60
N ASN A 734 -10.52 -11.13 -33.71
CA ASN A 734 -9.34 -10.72 -32.95
C ASN A 734 -8.95 -9.31 -33.44
N SER A 735 -8.67 -8.38 -32.52
CA SER A 735 -8.53 -6.97 -32.88
C SER A 735 -7.41 -6.73 -33.89
N ALA A 736 -6.19 -7.24 -33.60
CA ALA A 736 -5.04 -7.11 -34.49
C ALA A 736 -5.29 -7.70 -35.90
N ALA A 737 -6.14 -8.73 -36.03
CA ALA A 737 -6.52 -9.33 -37.31
C ALA A 737 -7.33 -8.39 -38.21
N TRP A 738 -8.01 -7.38 -37.64
CA TRP A 738 -8.74 -6.34 -38.35
C TRP A 738 -7.94 -5.03 -38.47
N LYS A 739 -7.55 -4.43 -37.34
CA LYS A 739 -6.70 -3.23 -37.27
C LYS A 739 -5.72 -3.39 -36.11
N VAL A 740 -4.43 -3.18 -36.38
CA VAL A 740 -3.43 -3.03 -35.31
C VAL A 740 -3.64 -1.70 -34.60
N ILE A 741 -3.69 -1.73 -33.26
CA ILE A 741 -3.78 -0.55 -32.39
C ILE A 741 -2.73 -0.70 -31.29
N GLU A 742 -1.83 0.27 -31.15
CA GLU A 742 -0.85 0.31 -30.05
C GLU A 742 -1.33 1.28 -28.98
N GLY A 743 -1.30 0.90 -27.69
CA GLY A 743 -1.76 1.77 -26.61
C GLY A 743 -3.29 1.90 -26.50
N GLY A 744 -4.04 0.86 -26.86
CA GLY A 744 -5.49 0.78 -26.63
C GLY A 744 -5.86 0.27 -25.23
N MET A 745 -7.01 0.73 -24.71
CA MET A 745 -7.45 0.43 -23.34
C MET A 745 -7.63 -1.08 -23.10
N GLN A 746 -8.22 -1.78 -24.06
CA GLN A 746 -8.57 -3.21 -23.98
C GLN A 746 -7.40 -4.12 -23.61
N ASP A 747 -6.26 -3.99 -24.32
CA ASP A 747 -5.07 -4.78 -24.05
C ASP A 747 -4.42 -4.37 -22.73
N TRP A 748 -4.51 -3.09 -22.36
CA TRP A 748 -4.00 -2.59 -21.08
C TRP A 748 -4.79 -3.16 -19.89
N SER A 749 -6.12 -3.13 -19.94
CA SER A 749 -7.01 -3.71 -18.92
C SER A 749 -6.70 -5.19 -18.68
N TYR A 750 -6.59 -5.97 -19.77
CA TYR A 750 -6.23 -7.39 -19.72
C TYR A 750 -4.84 -7.66 -19.14
N VAL A 751 -3.81 -6.88 -19.50
CA VAL A 751 -2.42 -7.16 -19.07
C VAL A 751 -2.11 -6.64 -17.67
N PHE A 752 -2.68 -5.51 -17.24
CA PHE A 752 -2.32 -4.86 -15.98
C PHE A 752 -3.32 -5.04 -14.84
N THR A 753 -4.47 -5.70 -15.07
CA THR A 753 -5.50 -5.96 -14.05
C THR A 753 -6.04 -7.39 -14.16
N SER A 754 -7.14 -7.72 -13.47
CA SER A 754 -7.88 -8.99 -13.66
C SER A 754 -9.05 -8.88 -14.65
N ASP A 755 -9.21 -7.71 -15.28
CA ASP A 755 -10.34 -7.34 -16.13
C ASP A 755 -10.21 -7.86 -17.57
N MET A 756 -11.15 -8.71 -17.99
CA MET A 756 -11.26 -9.11 -19.40
C MET A 756 -12.08 -8.09 -20.19
N GLU A 757 -11.42 -7.04 -20.69
CA GLU A 757 -12.05 -6.06 -21.58
C GLU A 757 -12.18 -6.57 -23.02
N ILE A 758 -13.32 -6.29 -23.66
CA ILE A 758 -13.52 -6.38 -25.11
C ILE A 758 -14.00 -5.05 -25.69
N THR A 759 -13.71 -4.81 -26.96
CA THR A 759 -14.15 -3.64 -27.71
C THR A 759 -15.39 -3.98 -28.53
N ILE A 760 -16.41 -3.12 -28.53
CA ILE A 760 -17.72 -3.37 -29.14
C ILE A 760 -18.08 -2.19 -30.03
N ASP A 761 -18.04 -2.40 -31.35
CA ASP A 761 -18.52 -1.44 -32.34
C ASP A 761 -20.05 -1.58 -32.49
N MET A 762 -20.80 -0.55 -32.10
CA MET A 762 -22.28 -0.61 -32.00
C MET A 762 -23.03 -0.18 -33.27
N GLY A 763 -22.31 0.14 -34.35
CA GLY A 763 -22.90 0.67 -35.57
C GLY A 763 -21.89 1.31 -36.53
N CYS A 764 -22.12 1.09 -37.83
CA CYS A 764 -21.29 1.62 -38.91
C CYS A 764 -21.35 3.15 -39.03
N ASP A 765 -22.48 3.76 -38.64
CA ASP A 765 -22.56 5.20 -38.44
C ASP A 765 -22.14 5.51 -37.00
N LYS A 766 -21.11 6.36 -36.86
CA LYS A 766 -20.57 6.79 -35.58
C LYS A 766 -21.49 7.72 -34.81
N TYR A 767 -22.22 8.57 -35.54
CA TYR A 767 -23.07 9.63 -35.01
C TYR A 767 -24.36 9.70 -35.85
N PRO A 768 -25.22 8.67 -35.73
CA PRO A 768 -26.41 8.53 -36.55
C PRO A 768 -27.44 9.63 -36.28
N ASN A 769 -28.47 9.68 -37.11
CA ASN A 769 -29.60 10.57 -36.85
C ASN A 769 -30.26 10.22 -35.50
N GLU A 770 -30.72 11.23 -34.76
CA GLU A 770 -31.35 11.06 -33.44
C GLU A 770 -32.54 10.08 -33.46
N ASN A 771 -33.28 10.02 -34.57
CA ASN A 771 -34.39 9.09 -34.75
C ASN A 771 -33.95 7.61 -34.77
N ASP A 772 -32.69 7.32 -35.13
CA ASP A 772 -32.15 5.97 -35.22
C ASP A 772 -31.53 5.46 -33.91
N LEU A 773 -31.28 6.33 -32.92
CA LEU A 773 -30.82 5.91 -31.59
C LEU A 773 -31.75 4.88 -30.93
N GLN A 774 -33.06 4.99 -31.18
CA GLN A 774 -34.06 4.01 -30.75
C GLN A 774 -33.86 2.64 -31.41
N ASN A 775 -33.38 2.60 -32.66
CA ASN A 775 -33.06 1.37 -33.39
C ASN A 775 -31.77 0.73 -32.83
N HIS A 776 -30.71 1.52 -32.64
CA HIS A 776 -29.47 1.04 -32.01
C HIS A 776 -29.71 0.49 -30.60
N TRP A 777 -30.51 1.18 -29.77
CA TRP A 777 -30.91 0.64 -28.46
C TRP A 777 -31.64 -0.69 -28.55
N ASN A 778 -32.63 -0.80 -29.44
CA ASN A 778 -33.38 -2.05 -29.62
C ASN A 778 -32.50 -3.20 -30.11
N ASP A 779 -31.50 -2.91 -30.94
CA ASP A 779 -30.53 -3.89 -31.44
C ASP A 779 -29.53 -4.36 -30.35
N ASN A 780 -29.17 -3.48 -29.40
CA ASN A 780 -28.07 -3.70 -28.45
C ASN A 780 -28.51 -4.02 -27.01
N LYS A 781 -29.71 -3.65 -26.54
CA LYS A 781 -30.12 -3.82 -25.12
C LYS A 781 -30.08 -5.27 -24.62
N GLY A 782 -30.39 -6.23 -25.49
CA GLY A 782 -30.25 -7.66 -25.18
C GLY A 782 -28.79 -8.10 -25.05
N ALA A 783 -27.89 -7.52 -25.86
CA ALA A 783 -26.46 -7.79 -25.83
C ALA A 783 -25.77 -7.16 -24.62
N LEU A 784 -26.14 -5.92 -24.25
CA LEU A 784 -25.68 -5.26 -23.03
C LEU A 784 -25.99 -6.10 -21.78
N LEU A 785 -27.21 -6.64 -21.69
CA LEU A 785 -27.62 -7.55 -20.62
C LEU A 785 -26.91 -8.91 -20.69
N ALA A 786 -26.82 -9.53 -21.87
CA ALA A 786 -26.22 -10.86 -22.02
C ALA A 786 -24.73 -10.88 -21.66
N PHE A 787 -24.01 -9.83 -22.08
CA PHE A 787 -22.56 -9.70 -21.91
C PHE A 787 -22.15 -9.50 -20.46
N ILE A 788 -22.68 -8.51 -19.73
CA ILE A 788 -22.23 -8.31 -18.32
C ILE A 788 -22.55 -9.53 -17.44
N THR A 789 -23.60 -10.27 -17.80
CA THR A 789 -23.95 -11.54 -17.14
C THR A 789 -22.94 -12.66 -17.44
N GLN A 790 -22.05 -12.51 -18.43
CA GLN A 790 -20.96 -13.48 -18.63
C GLN A 790 -20.01 -13.55 -17.43
N VAL A 791 -19.98 -12.54 -16.56
CA VAL A 791 -19.14 -12.54 -15.35
C VAL A 791 -19.44 -13.69 -14.38
N VAL A 792 -20.61 -14.33 -14.51
CA VAL A 792 -21.06 -15.44 -13.65
C VAL A 792 -20.53 -16.82 -14.08
N HIS A 793 -19.57 -16.91 -15.01
CA HIS A 793 -18.99 -18.16 -15.53
C HIS A 793 -17.52 -18.35 -15.08
N GLY A 794 -16.86 -19.42 -15.52
CA GLY A 794 -15.45 -19.70 -15.17
C GLY A 794 -15.27 -20.25 -13.75
N LEU A 795 -14.34 -19.66 -13.01
CA LEU A 795 -14.09 -19.93 -11.59
C LEU A 795 -14.33 -18.67 -10.76
N ARG A 796 -14.84 -18.86 -9.53
CA ARG A 796 -14.84 -17.83 -8.49
C ARG A 796 -14.51 -18.47 -7.16
N GLY A 797 -14.01 -17.70 -6.20
CA GLY A 797 -13.55 -18.31 -4.97
C GLY A 797 -12.94 -17.34 -3.99
N PHE A 798 -12.36 -17.92 -2.94
CA PHE A 798 -11.70 -17.20 -1.86
C PHE A 798 -10.40 -17.85 -1.46
N VAL A 799 -9.47 -17.05 -0.96
CA VAL A 799 -8.19 -17.49 -0.40
C VAL A 799 -8.11 -17.03 1.04
N PHE A 800 -8.02 -17.99 1.97
CA PHE A 800 -7.94 -17.75 3.41
C PHE A 800 -6.61 -18.23 3.99
N ASP A 801 -6.26 -17.67 5.14
CA ASP A 801 -5.23 -18.21 6.01
C ASP A 801 -5.72 -19.50 6.67
N LEU A 802 -4.96 -20.59 6.53
CA LEU A 802 -5.28 -21.91 7.09
C LEU A 802 -5.47 -21.89 8.62
N GLN A 803 -4.76 -21.02 9.33
CA GLN A 803 -4.74 -20.93 10.79
C GLN A 803 -5.72 -19.87 11.31
N THR A 804 -5.60 -18.62 10.86
CA THR A 804 -6.42 -17.50 11.37
C THR A 804 -7.80 -17.41 10.74
N LYS A 805 -8.04 -18.09 9.61
CA LYS A 805 -9.26 -18.01 8.77
C LYS A 805 -9.54 -16.61 8.19
N THR A 806 -8.63 -15.66 8.36
CA THR A 806 -8.75 -14.33 7.74
C THR A 806 -8.49 -14.41 6.23
N PRO A 807 -9.12 -13.54 5.43
CA PRO A 807 -8.80 -13.39 4.02
C PRO A 807 -7.31 -13.16 3.72
N VAL A 808 -6.87 -13.58 2.53
CA VAL A 808 -5.53 -13.36 2.00
C VAL A 808 -5.65 -12.53 0.71
N SER A 809 -5.50 -11.22 0.85
CA SER A 809 -5.51 -10.27 -0.27
C SER A 809 -4.20 -10.30 -1.08
N GLY A 810 -4.31 -10.13 -2.39
CA GLY A 810 -3.19 -10.13 -3.35
C GLY A 810 -2.55 -11.49 -3.58
N ALA A 811 -3.24 -12.59 -3.27
CA ALA A 811 -2.82 -13.93 -3.67
C ALA A 811 -3.00 -14.10 -5.19
N VAL A 812 -2.01 -14.68 -5.86
CA VAL A 812 -2.01 -14.88 -7.32
C VAL A 812 -2.64 -16.22 -7.64
N ILE A 813 -3.61 -16.22 -8.56
CA ILE A 813 -4.30 -17.42 -9.05
C ILE A 813 -3.72 -17.78 -10.42
N HIS A 814 -3.02 -18.91 -10.48
CA HIS A 814 -2.42 -19.46 -11.69
C HIS A 814 -3.30 -20.57 -12.27
N VAL A 815 -3.58 -20.52 -13.57
CA VAL A 815 -4.32 -21.57 -14.30
C VAL A 815 -3.34 -22.34 -15.19
N HIS A 816 -3.09 -23.61 -14.89
CA HIS A 816 -2.09 -24.39 -15.63
C HIS A 816 -2.45 -24.51 -17.10
N GLY A 817 -1.51 -24.15 -17.97
CA GLY A 817 -1.69 -24.10 -19.42
C GLY A 817 -2.13 -22.73 -19.98
N ILE A 818 -2.49 -21.76 -19.13
CA ILE A 818 -2.82 -20.38 -19.52
C ILE A 818 -1.81 -19.42 -18.88
N ASN A 819 -1.06 -18.67 -19.68
CA ASN A 819 -0.05 -17.71 -19.20
C ASN A 819 -0.66 -16.33 -18.91
N HIS A 820 -1.72 -16.29 -18.08
CA HIS A 820 -2.35 -15.07 -17.59
C HIS A 820 -2.95 -15.34 -16.21
N ASN A 821 -2.64 -14.47 -15.24
CA ASN A 821 -2.95 -14.69 -13.83
C ASN A 821 -3.82 -13.56 -13.28
N VAL A 822 -4.76 -13.90 -12.40
CA VAL A 822 -5.58 -12.93 -11.64
C VAL A 822 -5.15 -12.88 -10.18
N THR A 823 -5.61 -11.89 -9.43
CA THR A 823 -5.26 -11.70 -8.01
C THR A 823 -6.48 -11.57 -7.12
N THR A 824 -6.38 -11.99 -5.85
CA THR A 824 -7.45 -11.74 -4.88
C THR A 824 -7.54 -10.28 -4.47
N TYR A 825 -8.76 -9.77 -4.28
CA TYR A 825 -9.01 -8.41 -3.79
C TYR A 825 -8.87 -8.34 -2.26
N ARG A 826 -9.33 -7.25 -1.62
CA ARG A 826 -9.09 -6.93 -0.20
C ARG A 826 -9.71 -7.95 0.77
N ASP A 827 -10.78 -8.62 0.34
CA ASP A 827 -11.57 -9.56 1.13
C ASP A 827 -11.28 -11.03 0.74
N GLY A 828 -10.17 -11.25 0.01
CA GLY A 828 -9.61 -12.57 -0.31
C GLY A 828 -10.34 -13.31 -1.44
N ASP A 829 -11.39 -12.71 -1.99
CA ASP A 829 -12.12 -13.14 -3.16
C ASP A 829 -11.32 -13.02 -4.44
N PHE A 830 -11.59 -13.91 -5.39
CA PHE A 830 -11.14 -13.81 -6.78
C PHE A 830 -12.22 -14.31 -7.75
N PHE A 831 -12.12 -13.81 -8.98
CA PHE A 831 -12.87 -14.27 -10.13
C PHE A 831 -11.89 -14.56 -11.26
N ARG A 832 -12.09 -15.67 -11.96
CA ARG A 832 -11.26 -16.10 -13.07
C ARG A 832 -12.15 -16.65 -14.17
N LEU A 833 -12.50 -15.79 -15.13
CA LEU A 833 -13.23 -16.20 -16.31
C LEU A 833 -12.42 -17.23 -17.10
N LEU A 834 -13.10 -18.30 -17.50
CA LEU A 834 -12.56 -19.42 -18.27
C LEU A 834 -13.66 -19.98 -19.16
N SER A 835 -13.27 -20.52 -20.31
CA SER A 835 -14.11 -21.39 -21.12
C SER A 835 -14.41 -22.73 -20.41
N PRO A 836 -15.44 -23.49 -20.83
CA PRO A 836 -15.74 -24.80 -20.24
C PRO A 836 -14.59 -25.80 -20.46
N GLY A 837 -14.14 -26.49 -19.42
CA GLY A 837 -12.92 -27.28 -19.48
C GLY A 837 -12.50 -27.94 -18.16
N LYS A 838 -11.31 -28.53 -18.16
CA LYS A 838 -10.62 -29.05 -16.96
C LYS A 838 -9.33 -28.30 -16.74
N TYR A 839 -9.14 -27.82 -15.53
CA TYR A 839 -8.02 -26.96 -15.15
C TYR A 839 -7.37 -27.44 -13.85
N ASP A 840 -6.05 -27.36 -13.81
CA ASP A 840 -5.30 -27.43 -12.56
C ASP A 840 -5.01 -25.98 -12.12
N ILE A 841 -5.23 -25.68 -10.85
CA ILE A 841 -5.18 -24.33 -10.29
C ILE A 841 -4.15 -24.29 -9.16
N THR A 842 -3.20 -23.36 -9.24
CA THR A 842 -2.24 -23.07 -8.15
C THR A 842 -2.51 -21.68 -7.59
N VAL A 843 -2.52 -21.55 -6.27
CA VAL A 843 -2.60 -20.28 -5.56
C VAL A 843 -1.32 -20.06 -4.77
N GLU A 844 -0.70 -18.89 -4.95
CA GLU A 844 0.49 -18.48 -4.18
C GLU A 844 0.29 -17.10 -3.52
N ARG A 845 1.02 -16.86 -2.44
CA ARG A 845 1.20 -15.52 -1.86
C ARG A 845 2.51 -15.46 -1.11
N LEU A 846 3.24 -14.35 -1.20
CA LEU A 846 4.45 -14.12 -0.44
C LEU A 846 4.21 -14.34 1.07
N GLY A 847 5.02 -15.20 1.69
CA GLY A 847 4.88 -15.61 3.10
C GLY A 847 3.97 -16.82 3.34
N TYR A 848 3.43 -17.46 2.30
CA TYR A 848 2.61 -18.66 2.39
C TYR A 848 3.15 -19.80 1.52
N GLU A 849 2.93 -21.03 1.96
CA GLU A 849 3.06 -22.24 1.13
C GLU A 849 1.94 -22.22 0.08
N SER A 850 2.29 -22.43 -1.20
CA SER A 850 1.32 -22.46 -2.29
C SER A 850 0.46 -23.72 -2.25
N GLU A 851 -0.83 -23.58 -2.58
CA GLU A 851 -1.77 -24.68 -2.67
C GLU A 851 -2.09 -24.97 -4.14
N THR A 852 -2.10 -26.24 -4.55
CA THR A 852 -2.46 -26.64 -5.92
C THR A 852 -3.57 -27.67 -5.89
N ARG A 853 -4.57 -27.50 -6.76
CA ARG A 853 -5.70 -28.42 -6.92
C ARG A 853 -5.89 -28.77 -8.39
N ALA A 854 -5.88 -30.06 -8.69
CA ALA A 854 -5.98 -30.58 -10.04
C ALA A 854 -7.41 -31.00 -10.40
N ASN A 855 -7.69 -31.07 -11.71
CA ASN A 855 -8.95 -31.55 -12.30
C ASN A 855 -10.20 -30.76 -11.88
N ILE A 856 -10.07 -29.46 -11.63
CA ILE A 856 -11.24 -28.58 -11.42
C ILE A 856 -11.99 -28.47 -12.75
N PHE A 857 -13.30 -28.72 -12.72
CA PHE A 857 -14.16 -28.74 -13.90
C PHE A 857 -14.97 -27.44 -13.99
N VAL A 858 -14.83 -26.71 -15.10
CA VAL A 858 -15.61 -25.51 -15.42
C VAL A 858 -16.66 -25.89 -16.46
N THR A 859 -17.88 -25.40 -16.29
CA THR A 859 -19.04 -25.74 -17.15
C THR A 859 -19.48 -24.55 -18.01
N ASP A 860 -20.36 -24.81 -18.97
CA ASP A 860 -21.18 -23.81 -19.68
C ASP A 860 -22.46 -23.41 -18.91
N GLU A 861 -22.63 -23.93 -17.69
CA GLU A 861 -23.70 -23.51 -16.78
C GLU A 861 -23.25 -22.26 -16.01
N SER A 862 -22.58 -22.38 -14.86
CA SER A 862 -22.11 -21.21 -14.10
C SER A 862 -20.75 -21.44 -13.43
N SER A 863 -20.24 -20.37 -12.80
CA SER A 863 -18.93 -20.30 -12.16
C SER A 863 -18.76 -21.44 -11.14
N THR A 864 -17.69 -22.19 -11.26
CA THR A 864 -17.36 -23.22 -10.28
C THR A 864 -16.69 -22.58 -9.05
N TYR A 865 -17.34 -22.71 -7.90
CA TYR A 865 -16.91 -22.12 -6.63
C TYR A 865 -15.79 -22.94 -5.95
N ILE A 866 -14.73 -22.29 -5.47
CA ILE A 866 -13.61 -22.97 -4.81
C ILE A 866 -12.91 -22.10 -3.73
N GLU A 867 -12.72 -22.64 -2.52
CA GLU A 867 -11.93 -21.99 -1.46
C GLU A 867 -10.51 -22.56 -1.38
N PHE A 868 -9.48 -21.73 -1.30
CA PHE A 868 -8.09 -22.12 -0.96
C PHE A 868 -7.75 -21.68 0.47
N LYS A 869 -6.92 -22.47 1.17
CA LYS A 869 -6.61 -22.29 2.61
C LYS A 869 -5.09 -22.41 2.82
N LEU A 870 -4.38 -21.32 2.52
CA LEU A 870 -2.91 -21.24 2.47
C LEU A 870 -2.27 -21.28 3.86
N LYS A 871 -1.14 -21.98 3.98
CA LYS A 871 -0.40 -22.14 5.24
C LYS A 871 0.76 -21.14 5.30
N ARG A 872 0.84 -20.29 6.34
CA ARG A 872 1.98 -19.38 6.52
C ARG A 872 3.31 -20.15 6.62
N MET A 873 4.32 -19.61 5.95
CA MET A 873 5.72 -20.00 6.15
C MET A 873 6.25 -19.35 7.43
N ILE A 874 7.11 -20.07 8.16
CA ILE A 874 7.77 -19.57 9.37
C ILE A 874 9.22 -19.26 9.03
N ILE A 875 9.66 -18.03 9.28
CA ILE A 875 11.07 -17.63 9.21
C ILE A 875 11.64 -17.78 10.63
N ASN A 876 12.57 -18.70 10.82
CA ASN A 876 13.34 -18.85 12.06
C ASN A 876 14.53 -17.87 12.06
N GLU A 877 15.09 -17.60 13.24
CA GLU A 877 16.12 -16.57 13.45
C GLU A 877 17.41 -16.81 12.63
N ASP A 878 17.70 -18.06 12.26
CA ASP A 878 18.83 -18.46 11.39
C ASP A 878 18.56 -18.34 9.88
N ASN A 879 17.46 -17.69 9.46
CA ASN A 879 17.08 -17.45 8.06
C ASN A 879 16.83 -18.72 7.20
N GLN A 880 16.72 -19.91 7.81
CA GLN A 880 16.36 -21.14 7.11
C GLN A 880 14.85 -21.35 7.03
N ILE A 881 14.36 -21.73 5.84
CA ILE A 881 12.97 -22.12 5.59
C ILE A 881 12.79 -23.59 5.99
N SER A 882 11.88 -23.88 6.92
CA SER A 882 11.55 -25.25 7.33
C SER A 882 10.04 -25.47 7.44
N SER A 883 9.53 -26.56 6.87
CA SER A 883 8.10 -26.88 6.76
C SER A 883 7.52 -27.68 7.95
N THR A 884 8.01 -27.41 9.17
CA THR A 884 7.53 -28.05 10.41
C THR A 884 6.62 -27.11 11.22
N GLY A 885 5.53 -27.65 11.77
CA GLY A 885 4.44 -26.86 12.34
C GLY A 885 4.79 -26.13 13.64
N PHE A 886 4.15 -24.97 13.86
CA PHE A 886 4.32 -24.19 15.09
C PHE A 886 3.97 -25.01 16.33
N TYR A 887 4.85 -24.99 17.32
CA TYR A 887 4.59 -25.56 18.64
C TYR A 887 3.37 -24.87 19.29
N ASP A 888 2.42 -25.67 19.75
CA ASP A 888 1.19 -25.23 20.41
C ASP A 888 1.49 -24.42 21.69
N LYS A 889 1.42 -23.09 21.58
CA LYS A 889 1.70 -22.16 22.69
C LYS A 889 0.73 -22.31 23.86
N SER A 890 -0.47 -22.90 23.68
CA SER A 890 -1.37 -23.17 24.81
C SER A 890 -0.73 -24.17 25.80
N LYS A 891 -0.08 -25.22 25.28
CA LYS A 891 0.68 -26.19 26.08
C LYS A 891 1.93 -25.59 26.70
N ALA A 892 2.62 -24.69 26.02
CA ALA A 892 3.78 -23.98 26.58
C ALA A 892 3.39 -23.08 27.77
N ILE A 893 2.28 -22.35 27.68
CA ILE A 893 1.76 -21.51 28.78
C ILE A 893 1.29 -22.37 29.95
N ILE A 894 0.61 -23.49 29.68
CA ILE A 894 0.20 -24.45 30.71
C ILE A 894 1.44 -25.10 31.37
N GLN A 895 2.44 -25.55 30.60
CA GLN A 895 3.68 -26.12 31.14
C GLN A 895 4.48 -25.09 31.95
N HIS A 896 4.67 -23.85 31.48
CA HIS A 896 5.35 -22.82 32.27
C HIS A 896 4.58 -22.40 33.52
N SER A 897 3.25 -22.41 33.47
CA SER A 897 2.41 -22.16 34.65
C SER A 897 2.56 -23.30 35.67
N ILE A 898 2.49 -24.56 35.23
CA ILE A 898 2.71 -25.74 36.07
C ILE A 898 4.15 -25.77 36.60
N PHE A 899 5.17 -25.46 35.79
CA PHE A 899 6.56 -25.38 36.27
C PHE A 899 6.76 -24.25 37.27
N ARG A 900 6.17 -23.07 37.06
CA ARG A 900 6.18 -21.99 38.06
C ARG A 900 5.46 -22.43 39.34
N PHE A 901 4.31 -23.09 39.25
CA PHE A 901 3.57 -23.57 40.42
C PHE A 901 4.35 -24.64 41.20
N ILE A 902 4.95 -25.61 40.51
CA ILE A 902 5.82 -26.64 41.10
C ILE A 902 7.09 -26.02 41.69
N PHE A 903 7.74 -25.08 41.01
CA PHE A 903 8.95 -24.41 41.49
C PHE A 903 8.68 -23.53 42.72
N ILE A 904 7.57 -22.78 42.71
CA ILE A 904 7.08 -22.05 43.90
C ILE A 904 6.76 -23.03 45.02
N MET A 905 6.06 -24.15 44.75
CA MET A 905 5.74 -25.15 45.77
C MET A 905 7.00 -25.81 46.35
N ILE A 906 8.02 -26.10 45.53
CA ILE A 906 9.32 -26.63 45.99
C ILE A 906 10.04 -25.60 46.87
N ILE A 907 10.04 -24.32 46.48
CA ILE A 907 10.61 -23.23 47.31
C ILE A 907 9.82 -23.10 48.62
N SER A 908 8.48 -23.13 48.59
CA SER A 908 7.65 -23.11 49.80
C SER A 908 7.94 -24.30 50.72
N ILE A 909 8.10 -25.52 50.17
CA ILE A 909 8.47 -26.72 50.95
C ILE A 909 9.89 -26.60 51.51
N ALA A 910 10.85 -26.04 50.77
CA ALA A 910 12.21 -25.80 51.24
C ALA A 910 12.27 -24.75 52.37
N VAL A 911 11.51 -23.66 52.24
CA VAL A 911 11.37 -22.63 53.28
C VAL A 911 10.64 -23.20 54.50
N LEU A 912 9.57 -23.99 54.31
CA LEU A 912 8.86 -24.62 55.42
C LEU A 912 9.76 -25.64 56.15
N SER A 913 10.54 -26.43 55.43
CA SER A 913 11.45 -27.40 56.03
C SER A 913 12.63 -26.74 56.76
N THR A 914 13.20 -25.65 56.25
CA THR A 914 14.24 -24.89 56.97
C THR A 914 13.69 -24.17 58.21
N VAL A 915 12.45 -23.67 58.17
CA VAL A 915 11.74 -23.17 59.37
C VAL A 915 11.47 -24.30 60.37
N ILE A 916 11.03 -25.48 59.92
CA ILE A 916 10.80 -26.64 60.80
C ILE A 916 12.11 -27.12 61.43
N PHE A 917 13.20 -27.26 60.67
CA PHE A 917 14.50 -27.62 61.23
C PHE A 917 15.07 -26.54 62.15
N GLY A 918 14.82 -25.25 61.87
CA GLY A 918 15.15 -24.15 62.79
C GLY A 918 14.37 -24.23 64.11
N MET A 919 13.06 -24.51 64.04
CA MET A 919 12.19 -24.71 65.20
C MET A 919 12.57 -25.95 66.01
N ILE A 920 12.92 -27.07 65.36
CA ILE A 920 13.44 -28.28 66.02
C ILE A 920 14.80 -28.00 66.68
N GLY A 921 15.69 -27.26 66.00
CA GLY A 921 16.97 -26.82 66.54
C GLY A 921 16.81 -25.94 67.79
N LEU A 922 15.85 -25.01 67.77
CA LEU A 922 15.49 -24.20 68.95
C LEU A 922 14.88 -25.05 70.06
N TYR A 923 13.96 -25.95 69.75
CA TYR A 923 13.30 -26.84 70.71
C TYR A 923 14.30 -27.77 71.44
N LEU A 924 15.29 -28.30 70.72
CA LEU A 924 16.38 -29.10 71.28
C LEU A 924 17.36 -28.24 72.11
N ARG A 925 17.57 -26.98 71.74
CA ARG A 925 18.51 -26.05 72.42
C ARG A 925 17.96 -25.47 73.73
N PHE A 926 16.65 -25.53 73.96
CA PHE A 926 16.00 -24.99 75.17
C PHE A 926 15.48 -26.05 76.16
N ARG A 927 15.84 -27.33 76.02
CA ARG A 927 15.37 -28.40 76.92
C ARG A 927 16.12 -28.39 78.27
N PRO A 928 15.47 -28.18 79.43
CA PRO A 928 16.14 -28.20 80.73
C PRO A 928 16.51 -29.62 81.17
N GLN A 929 17.66 -29.79 81.82
CA GLN A 929 18.02 -31.05 82.49
C GLN A 929 17.27 -31.19 83.83
N ARG A 930 16.54 -32.29 84.05
CA ARG A 930 16.22 -32.79 85.40
C ARG A 930 16.08 -34.32 85.48
N TYR A 931 17.04 -34.90 86.22
CA TYR A 931 16.99 -36.09 87.07
C TYR A 931 16.77 -37.52 86.52
N GLN A 932 17.54 -38.42 87.13
CA GLN A 932 17.51 -39.88 87.04
C GLN A 932 16.38 -40.47 87.89
N LEU A 933 16.02 -41.75 87.68
CA LEU A 933 16.14 -42.83 88.69
C LEU A 933 15.59 -44.18 88.20
N LEU A 934 16.20 -45.28 88.68
CA LEU A 934 15.74 -46.70 88.63
C LEU A 934 15.64 -47.34 87.22
N ALA A 935 15.90 -48.63 86.98
CA ALA A 935 16.58 -49.72 87.73
C ALA A 935 17.33 -50.57 86.65
N GLN A 936 18.55 -51.08 86.85
CA GLN A 936 19.01 -52.19 87.71
C GLN A 936 18.69 -53.61 87.16
N ASP A 937 19.76 -54.41 87.04
CA ASP A 937 19.87 -55.88 86.90
C ASP A 937 19.63 -56.64 85.57
N GLU A 938 20.26 -57.83 85.55
CA GLU A 938 20.20 -58.99 84.64
C GLU A 938 20.87 -58.97 83.24
N ASP A 939 22.17 -59.27 83.27
CA ASP A 939 22.76 -60.53 82.75
C ASP A 939 23.07 -60.80 81.25
N ASN A 940 24.38 -60.99 81.02
CA ASN A 940 25.02 -62.17 80.39
C ASN A 940 24.45 -62.76 79.08
N ALA A 941 25.21 -62.65 77.97
CA ALA A 941 26.24 -63.67 77.65
C ALA A 941 26.94 -63.47 76.28
N LEU A 942 28.23 -63.86 76.25
CA LEU A 942 29.02 -64.52 75.18
C LEU A 942 28.43 -64.66 73.75
N LEU A 943 29.19 -64.69 72.64
CA LEU A 943 30.56 -64.34 72.21
C LEU A 943 30.81 -65.04 70.85
N SER A 944 31.62 -64.42 70.01
CA SER A 944 32.56 -65.08 69.07
C SER A 944 32.13 -65.59 67.67
N HIS A 945 32.55 -64.80 66.67
CA HIS A 945 33.52 -65.15 65.60
C HIS A 945 33.21 -66.07 64.39
N ARG A 946 33.66 -65.53 63.24
CA ARG A 946 34.23 -66.16 62.02
C ARG A 946 33.24 -66.91 61.10
N ALA A 947 33.23 -66.83 59.77
CA ALA A 947 34.00 -66.19 58.67
C ALA A 947 34.60 -67.20 57.66
N LYS A 948 34.65 -66.77 56.39
CA LYS A 948 35.24 -67.38 55.17
C LYS A 948 34.39 -68.35 54.31
N ARG A 949 34.19 -67.91 53.06
CA ARG A 949 34.36 -68.62 51.76
C ARG A 949 34.10 -70.14 51.71
N HIS A 950 33.16 -70.58 50.86
CA HIS A 950 33.34 -71.07 49.48
C HIS A 950 31.94 -71.46 48.93
N LYS A 951 31.48 -71.01 47.75
CA LYS A 951 31.82 -71.39 46.36
C LYS A 951 31.43 -72.83 45.95
N THR A 952 30.29 -72.92 45.23
CA THR A 952 29.97 -73.81 44.09
C THR A 952 29.67 -75.33 44.27
N VAL A 953 28.45 -75.72 43.82
CA VAL A 953 28.13 -76.64 42.67
C VAL A 953 27.59 -78.08 42.91
N ARG A 954 26.69 -78.51 41.97
CA ARG A 954 26.18 -79.87 41.60
C ARG A 954 25.09 -80.53 42.47
N ASN A 955 24.12 -81.32 41.94
CA ASN A 955 23.58 -81.44 40.55
C ASN A 955 22.27 -82.27 40.46
N THR A 956 21.85 -82.56 39.20
CA THR A 956 20.81 -83.50 38.68
C THR A 956 19.46 -82.83 38.36
N HIS A 957 18.81 -83.05 37.21
CA HIS A 957 19.11 -83.83 35.98
C HIS A 957 18.21 -83.29 34.81
N ALA A 958 18.37 -83.55 33.49
CA ALA A 958 19.33 -84.37 32.72
C ALA A 958 19.62 -83.78 31.30
N MET A 959 19.37 -84.53 30.22
CA MET A 959 19.61 -84.34 28.76
C MET A 959 18.77 -85.42 28.00
N PRO A 960 18.82 -85.65 26.66
CA PRO A 960 19.63 -85.08 25.55
C PRO A 960 18.74 -84.42 24.44
N SER A 961 19.07 -84.18 23.17
CA SER A 961 20.20 -84.49 22.24
C SER A 961 20.22 -83.41 21.11
N ASP A 962 21.34 -82.73 20.82
CA ASP A 962 22.31 -82.94 19.71
C ASP A 962 21.83 -82.39 18.33
N SER A 963 22.60 -81.84 17.37
CA SER A 963 23.99 -81.30 17.19
C SER A 963 23.93 -80.32 15.96
N GLU A 964 24.91 -79.66 15.29
CA GLU A 964 26.40 -79.61 15.05
C GLU A 964 26.80 -78.09 14.90
N ASN A 965 28.04 -77.56 15.03
CA ASN A 965 29.34 -77.67 14.31
C ASN A 965 29.32 -77.15 12.84
N ASP A 966 30.31 -76.41 12.26
CA ASP A 966 31.63 -75.91 12.76
C ASP A 966 32.25 -74.76 11.88
N ASN A 967 33.24 -74.05 12.45
CA ASN A 967 34.50 -73.45 11.90
C ASN A 967 34.59 -72.42 10.72
N ASP A 968 35.25 -71.28 11.06
CA ASP A 968 36.51 -70.70 10.52
C ASP A 968 36.75 -70.03 9.13
N GLU A 969 37.59 -68.97 9.24
CA GLU A 969 38.67 -68.47 8.36
C GLU A 969 38.45 -67.54 7.13
N GLU A 970 39.59 -66.95 6.70
CA GLU A 970 39.72 -65.74 5.89
C GLU A 970 39.74 -65.97 4.36
N THR A 971 39.47 -64.93 3.55
CA THR A 971 40.50 -64.29 2.67
C THR A 971 39.92 -63.12 1.85
N LEU A 972 40.81 -62.24 1.36
CA LEU A 972 40.48 -61.13 0.45
C LEU A 972 40.60 -61.56 -1.02
N PHE A 973 39.89 -60.89 -1.94
CA PHE A 973 40.50 -60.40 -3.18
C PHE A 973 39.80 -59.14 -3.76
N THR A 974 40.60 -58.37 -4.50
CA THR A 974 40.38 -57.03 -5.07
C THR A 974 39.54 -57.06 -6.38
N SER A 975 39.21 -55.97 -7.11
CA SER A 975 39.88 -54.66 -7.29
C SER A 975 39.05 -53.54 -7.95
N ASN A 976 39.39 -52.28 -7.59
CA ASN A 976 39.57 -51.03 -8.38
C ASN A 976 38.99 -50.94 -9.82
N SER A 977 38.51 -49.78 -10.31
CA SER A 977 39.21 -48.47 -10.45
C SER A 977 38.24 -47.40 -11.03
N ASN A 978 38.46 -46.07 -11.07
CA ASN A 978 39.60 -45.20 -10.69
C ASN A 978 39.14 -43.74 -10.41
N THR A 979 39.91 -43.01 -9.61
CA THR A 979 39.96 -41.51 -9.50
C THR A 979 40.92 -40.92 -10.58
N PRO A 980 41.23 -39.58 -10.72
CA PRO A 980 41.08 -38.46 -9.77
C PRO A 980 40.68 -37.04 -10.29
N MET A 981 40.16 -36.21 -9.36
CA MET A 981 40.63 -34.87 -8.90
C MET A 981 41.16 -33.77 -9.87
N ILE A 982 40.95 -32.51 -9.44
CA ILE A 982 41.57 -31.22 -9.87
C ILE A 982 40.98 -30.53 -11.12
N ALA A 983 40.13 -29.53 -10.88
CA ALA A 983 40.37 -28.12 -11.21
C ALA A 983 39.55 -27.23 -10.27
#